data_AF-A0A378K2S1-F1
#
_entry.id   AF-A0A378K2S1-F1
#
_cell.length_a   1.000
_cell.length_b   1.000
_cell.length_c   1.000
_cell.angle_alpha   90.00
_cell.angle_beta   90.00
_cell.angle_gamma   90.00
#
_symmetry.space_group_name_H-M   'P 1'
#
loop_
_entity.id
_entity.type
_entity.pdbx_description
1 polymer ?
#
loop_
_entity_poly.entity_id
_entity_poly.type
_entity_poly.pdbx_seq_one_letter_code
_entity_poly.pdbx_strand_id
1 'polypeptide(L)'
;MGIFTVFCYGTGENHQETNNIISQFSKACDQEHSIHVDGPSLLGTEVKANARRAANHIISWLKSQTDDSNNINLAGFSRGSVTSIHIANLLKRQEEALAAREQRLLRAGKALNSSEKKLLTQLQNINLNLFLMDPVAGLSDKSVMDGRVVPDNVKNYVAVLQMDEMRRDFKPQDLTRIIIQSPQTTKVSMLPMYGNHSDTTKIKNDQMTSGPQIAWYSMHQFLTQHGTRFKNDQIPQIVFSNNYNSPADLPQNPTARELLELFSKYHEERDAYLKSGMKTNLTDGIPVPRVQRSLNNHLDFYVKNADFFINQLERELFKISYPKTFNYLFEQNQFDIRFPEDSHVTQEQVQYELNSLKQRNPKLFERLQSRGVKEINGIITVGSPGGLYHLEPCSTVVQLFPNLINNDLIHQKTPDKLALLEMNVYRLIFKYQREKSLLHFSRERTEDARAQKIIKEINVLVNNKNLSNDEKYHGILDLVESHYKEMEQQASTSELSFMLKKLLNNYGRQYKIQDPGEVQALLSSVLHTALSLLKELISFVGNLGYIGGGALFAVGHATQEIGRRINDMLGPIGYNPLKAVVSATAYTMEGIGFAVKNSLGLKPLTEFIISGLNGIRDAMNKATLNITIERIHSVKSDSQNGLNGTSNEIEKLSNKTKDARRAMQEQRAAFHCNEDQDDNALSHEDNSNFQIS
;
A
#
# COMPACT_ATOMS: atom_id res chain seq x y z
N MET A 1 28.52 11.96 8.56
CA MET A 1 27.08 11.71 8.72
C MET A 1 26.89 10.78 9.90
N GLY A 2 26.17 11.20 10.94
CA GLY A 2 25.88 10.35 12.10
C GLY A 2 24.88 9.24 11.77
N ILE A 3 25.01 8.08 12.43
CA ILE A 3 24.09 6.94 12.34
C ILE A 3 23.62 6.60 13.74
N PHE A 4 22.31 6.39 13.91
CA PHE A 4 21.71 5.99 15.17
C PHE A 4 20.62 4.94 14.97
N THR A 5 20.66 3.84 15.74
CA THR A 5 19.68 2.75 15.61
C THR A 5 18.87 2.56 16.90
N VAL A 6 17.55 2.45 16.79
CA VAL A 6 16.66 2.18 17.91
C VAL A 6 16.00 0.82 17.73
N PHE A 7 16.13 -0.03 18.74
CA PHE A 7 15.51 -1.37 18.78
C PHE A 7 14.34 -1.37 19.77
N CYS A 8 13.12 -1.48 19.26
CA CYS A 8 11.88 -1.45 20.05
C CYS A 8 11.31 -2.86 20.25
N TYR A 9 11.26 -3.32 21.49
CA TYR A 9 10.86 -4.68 21.86
C TYR A 9 9.32 -4.84 21.90
N GLY A 10 8.85 -6.07 21.72
CA GLY A 10 7.43 -6.41 21.74
C GLY A 10 6.81 -6.39 23.13
N THR A 11 5.50 -6.62 23.23
CA THR A 11 4.79 -6.62 24.52
C THR A 11 5.39 -7.64 25.49
N GLY A 12 5.77 -7.20 26.70
CA GLY A 12 6.37 -8.05 27.73
C GLY A 12 7.80 -8.50 27.43
N GLU A 13 8.42 -8.01 26.36
CA GLU A 13 9.80 -8.31 26.01
C GLU A 13 10.75 -7.24 26.56
N ASN A 14 11.91 -7.65 27.06
CA ASN A 14 12.99 -6.78 27.49
C ASN A 14 14.34 -7.19 26.88
N HIS A 15 15.28 -6.27 26.82
CA HIS A 15 16.59 -6.47 26.19
C HIS A 15 17.49 -7.51 26.87
N GLN A 16 17.27 -7.80 28.16
CA GLN A 16 18.12 -8.69 28.95
C GLN A 16 17.74 -10.16 28.70
N GLU A 17 16.45 -10.47 28.74
CA GLU A 17 15.93 -11.83 28.78
C GLU A 17 15.39 -12.32 27.44
N THR A 18 14.94 -11.40 26.58
CA THR A 18 14.27 -11.80 25.33
C THR A 18 15.27 -12.42 24.36
N ASN A 19 14.84 -13.52 23.74
CA ASN A 19 15.57 -14.17 22.66
C ASN A 19 14.72 -14.22 21.37
N ASN A 20 14.95 -13.24 20.51
CA ASN A 20 14.30 -13.04 19.20
C ASN A 20 15.15 -12.15 18.28
N ILE A 21 14.67 -11.88 17.06
CA ILE A 21 15.33 -11.03 16.07
C ILE A 21 15.73 -9.65 16.62
N ILE A 22 14.83 -8.91 17.27
CA ILE A 22 15.15 -7.58 17.79
C ILE A 22 16.27 -7.65 18.83
N SER A 23 16.21 -8.64 19.72
CA SER A 23 17.22 -8.82 20.77
C SER A 23 18.62 -9.14 20.23
N GLN A 24 18.71 -9.99 19.20
CA GLN A 24 20.00 -10.41 18.64
C GLN A 24 20.65 -9.26 17.87
N PHE A 25 19.86 -8.55 17.07
CA PHE A 25 20.32 -7.36 16.38
C PHE A 25 20.73 -6.24 17.34
N SER A 26 19.96 -6.02 18.42
CA SER A 26 20.34 -5.04 19.44
C SER A 26 21.63 -5.40 20.16
N LYS A 27 21.87 -6.69 20.48
CA LYS A 27 23.10 -7.15 21.15
C LYS A 27 24.34 -7.10 20.24
N ALA A 28 24.14 -7.29 18.94
CA ALA A 28 25.19 -7.24 17.94
C ALA A 28 25.52 -5.80 17.49
N CYS A 29 24.63 -4.83 17.71
CA CYS A 29 24.86 -3.43 17.40
C CYS A 29 25.77 -2.77 18.44
N ASP A 30 26.53 -1.77 18.01
CA ASP A 30 27.32 -0.92 18.90
C ASP A 30 26.41 -0.08 19.81
N GLN A 31 26.71 -0.07 21.11
CA GLN A 31 25.93 0.63 22.15
C GLN A 31 26.12 2.15 22.11
N GLU A 32 27.24 2.64 21.58
CA GLU A 32 27.43 4.11 21.43
C GLU A 32 26.50 4.72 20.37
N HIS A 33 26.10 3.91 19.39
CA HIS A 33 25.32 4.31 18.23
C HIS A 33 23.93 3.67 18.19
N SER A 34 23.48 3.10 19.31
CA SER A 34 22.14 2.52 19.42
C SER A 34 21.54 2.62 20.80
N ILE A 35 20.21 2.53 20.86
CA ILE A 35 19.47 2.33 22.10
C ILE A 35 18.44 1.21 21.93
N HIS A 36 18.11 0.56 23.04
CA HIS A 36 16.98 -0.34 23.12
C HIS A 36 15.82 0.32 23.88
N VAL A 37 14.60 -0.02 23.49
CA VAL A 37 13.38 0.41 24.13
C VAL A 37 12.61 -0.85 24.52
N ASP A 38 12.63 -1.17 25.81
CA ASP A 38 11.89 -2.30 26.34
C ASP A 38 10.40 -2.20 26.01
N GLY A 39 9.80 -3.36 25.86
CA GLY A 39 8.40 -3.52 25.53
C GLY A 39 7.47 -2.92 26.58
N PRO A 40 6.27 -2.48 26.18
CA PRO A 40 5.25 -2.15 27.16
C PRO A 40 4.79 -3.41 27.91
N SER A 41 4.16 -3.21 29.07
CA SER A 41 3.53 -4.31 29.81
C SER A 41 2.36 -4.91 29.00
N LEU A 42 1.77 -6.01 29.48
CA LEU A 42 0.64 -6.68 28.81
C LEU A 42 -0.51 -5.71 28.47
N LEU A 43 -0.74 -4.69 29.31
CA LEU A 43 -1.77 -3.66 29.10
C LEU A 43 -1.43 -2.66 27.98
N GLY A 44 -0.16 -2.48 27.64
CA GLY A 44 0.26 -1.66 26.50
C GLY A 44 0.28 -0.15 26.76
N THR A 45 0.03 0.28 27.99
CA THR A 45 -0.15 1.69 28.36
C THR A 45 1.10 2.55 28.19
N GLU A 46 2.27 1.92 28.07
CA GLU A 46 3.57 2.58 28.04
C GLU A 46 4.05 2.98 26.64
N VAL A 47 3.37 2.56 25.56
CA VAL A 47 3.80 2.82 24.16
C VAL A 47 4.15 4.29 23.93
N LYS A 48 3.26 5.22 24.34
CA LYS A 48 3.48 6.67 24.17
C LYS A 48 4.63 7.19 25.03
N ALA A 49 4.79 6.69 26.25
CA ALA A 49 5.85 7.10 27.16
C ALA A 49 7.21 6.60 26.66
N ASN A 50 7.28 5.34 26.23
CA ASN A 50 8.46 4.71 25.63
C ASN A 50 8.89 5.48 24.38
N ALA A 51 7.95 5.78 23.48
CA ALA A 51 8.23 6.58 22.28
C ALA A 51 8.75 7.98 22.61
N ARG A 52 8.19 8.65 23.63
CA ARG A 52 8.65 9.98 24.07
C ARG A 52 10.08 9.94 24.60
N ARG A 53 10.43 8.95 25.43
CA ARG A 53 11.80 8.81 25.93
C ARG A 53 12.79 8.56 24.79
N ALA A 54 12.47 7.66 23.87
CA ALA A 54 13.31 7.37 22.71
C ALA A 54 13.46 8.59 21.77
N ALA A 55 12.38 9.32 21.49
CA ALA A 55 12.45 10.54 20.68
C ALA A 55 13.33 11.62 21.34
N ASN A 56 13.25 11.77 22.67
CA ASN A 56 14.12 12.69 23.41
C ASN A 56 15.59 12.28 23.33
N HIS A 57 15.89 10.97 23.39
CA HIS A 57 17.25 10.47 23.20
C HIS A 57 17.78 10.76 21.80
N ILE A 58 16.97 10.52 20.75
CA ILE A 58 17.31 10.86 19.37
C ILE A 58 17.58 12.36 19.24
N ILE A 59 16.74 13.23 19.83
CA ILE A 59 16.94 14.68 19.79
C ILE A 59 18.23 15.08 20.52
N SER A 60 18.53 14.45 21.66
CA SER A 60 19.78 14.69 22.38
C SER A 60 21.00 14.27 21.56
N TRP A 61 20.91 13.12 20.89
CA TRP A 61 21.94 12.62 19.98
C TRP A 61 22.13 13.54 18.76
N LEU A 62 21.03 14.00 18.13
CA LEU A 62 21.10 14.95 17.01
C LEU A 62 21.84 16.24 17.41
N LYS A 63 21.55 16.77 18.61
CA LYS A 63 22.23 17.96 19.13
C LYS A 63 23.74 17.78 19.32
N SER A 64 24.21 16.55 19.56
CA SER A 64 25.66 16.26 19.65
C SER A 64 26.32 16.04 18.30
N GLN A 65 25.55 15.81 17.22
CA GLN A 65 26.11 15.62 15.89
C GLN A 65 26.60 16.94 15.30
N THR A 66 27.72 16.89 14.58
CA THR A 66 28.23 18.02 13.79
C THR A 66 27.37 18.26 12.56
N ASP A 67 26.95 17.17 11.89
CA ASP A 67 26.31 17.18 10.59
C ASP A 67 24.80 17.50 10.66
N ASP A 68 24.32 18.12 9.59
CA ASP A 68 22.89 18.43 9.39
C ASP A 68 22.10 17.23 8.85
N SER A 69 22.73 16.35 8.09
CA SER A 69 22.09 15.12 7.58
C SER A 69 22.55 13.92 8.40
N ASN A 70 21.60 13.14 8.91
CA ASN A 70 21.85 12.00 9.79
C ASN A 70 20.90 10.83 9.45
N ASN A 71 21.38 9.61 9.63
CA ASN A 71 20.58 8.39 9.44
C ASN A 71 20.04 7.90 10.78
N ILE A 72 18.73 7.70 10.86
CA ILE A 72 18.08 7.11 12.04
C ILE A 72 17.30 5.88 11.59
N ASN A 73 17.63 4.73 12.18
CA ASN A 73 17.01 3.45 11.86
C ASN A 73 16.16 3.00 13.05
N LEU A 74 14.88 2.71 12.83
CA LEU A 74 13.96 2.21 13.84
C LEU A 74 13.57 0.78 13.47
N ALA A 75 14.02 -0.19 14.26
CA ALA A 75 13.61 -1.58 14.15
C ALA A 75 12.69 -1.93 15.32
N GLY A 76 11.60 -2.65 15.07
CA GLY A 76 10.77 -3.09 16.19
C GLY A 76 9.86 -4.24 15.87
N PHE A 77 9.40 -4.92 16.92
CA PHE A 77 8.48 -6.05 16.85
C PHE A 77 7.18 -5.76 17.62
N SER A 78 6.02 -6.19 17.11
CA SER A 78 4.74 -6.10 17.82
C SER A 78 4.38 -4.65 18.20
N ARG A 79 4.06 -4.39 19.48
CA ARG A 79 3.89 -3.03 20.02
C ARG A 79 5.17 -2.20 19.98
N GLY A 80 6.35 -2.83 19.93
CA GLY A 80 7.62 -2.16 19.66
C GLY A 80 7.64 -1.54 18.26
N SER A 81 7.08 -2.21 17.26
CA SER A 81 6.93 -1.61 15.92
C SER A 81 6.00 -0.39 15.94
N VAL A 82 4.91 -0.47 16.72
CA VAL A 82 4.00 0.68 16.91
C VAL A 82 4.70 1.82 17.63
N THR A 83 5.51 1.50 18.65
CA THR A 83 6.39 2.47 19.34
C THR A 83 7.32 3.18 18.34
N SER A 84 7.91 2.47 17.38
CA SER A 84 8.72 3.08 16.30
C SER A 84 7.92 4.07 15.44
N ILE A 85 6.66 3.76 15.11
CA ILE A 85 5.77 4.71 14.39
C ILE A 85 5.50 5.95 15.26
N HIS A 86 5.25 5.77 16.55
CA HIS A 86 5.07 6.89 17.48
C HIS A 86 6.33 7.77 17.60
N ILE A 87 7.53 7.17 17.62
CA ILE A 87 8.81 7.90 17.63
C ILE A 87 8.89 8.79 16.37
N ALA A 88 8.62 8.25 15.19
CA ALA A 88 8.64 9.00 13.94
C ALA A 88 7.70 10.22 13.97
N ASN A 89 6.47 10.04 14.47
CA ASN A 89 5.48 11.12 14.62
C ASN A 89 5.93 12.18 15.65
N LEU A 90 6.59 11.78 16.73
CA LEU A 90 7.12 12.73 17.72
C LEU A 90 8.25 13.58 17.14
N LEU A 91 9.15 12.98 16.36
CA LEU A 91 10.20 13.73 15.64
C LEU A 91 9.59 14.70 14.62
N LYS A 92 8.57 14.29 13.87
CA LYS A 92 7.87 15.17 12.93
C LYS A 92 7.18 16.35 13.64
N ARG A 93 6.50 16.09 14.76
CA ARG A 93 5.89 17.17 15.55
C ARG A 93 6.91 18.17 16.08
N GLN A 94 8.10 17.70 16.47
CA GLN A 94 9.17 18.58 16.91
C GLN A 94 9.69 19.47 15.76
N GLU A 95 9.84 18.90 14.57
CA GLU A 95 10.19 19.64 13.33
C GLU A 95 9.14 20.73 13.05
N GLU A 96 7.86 20.37 13.02
CA GLU A 96 6.75 21.30 12.74
C GLU A 96 6.65 22.41 13.79
N ALA A 97 6.83 22.08 15.07
CA ALA A 97 6.80 23.06 16.16
C ALA A 97 7.93 24.09 16.04
N LEU A 98 9.14 23.65 15.68
CA LEU A 98 10.28 24.53 15.45
C LEU A 98 10.09 25.38 14.19
N ALA A 99 9.61 24.80 13.09
CA ALA A 99 9.31 25.53 11.84
C ALA A 99 8.23 26.62 12.06
N ALA A 100 7.16 26.28 12.77
CA ALA A 100 6.10 27.25 13.10
C ALA A 100 6.61 28.36 14.04
N ARG A 101 7.52 28.04 14.96
CA ARG A 101 8.16 29.05 15.81
C ARG A 101 9.10 29.95 15.01
N GLU A 102 9.89 29.41 14.08
CA GLU A 102 10.73 30.18 13.17
C GLU A 102 9.90 31.18 12.37
N GLN A 103 8.82 30.73 11.71
CA GLN A 103 7.95 31.62 10.94
C GLN A 103 7.35 32.75 11.79
N ARG A 104 6.95 32.47 13.04
CA ARG A 104 6.44 33.50 13.96
C ARG A 104 7.52 34.50 14.35
N LEU A 105 8.75 34.05 14.61
CA LEU A 105 9.86 34.94 14.96
C LEU A 105 10.26 35.81 13.77
N LEU A 106 10.33 35.24 12.56
CA LEU A 106 10.67 35.99 11.34
C LEU A 106 9.68 37.13 11.08
N ARG A 107 8.37 36.90 11.29
CA ARG A 107 7.34 37.95 11.21
C ARG A 107 7.53 39.07 12.23
N ALA A 108 8.20 38.79 13.34
CA ALA A 108 8.53 39.74 14.39
C ALA A 108 9.96 40.32 14.28
N GLY A 109 10.66 40.09 13.16
CA GLY A 109 12.04 40.54 12.96
C GLY A 109 13.07 39.82 13.84
N LYS A 110 12.75 38.62 14.35
CA LYS A 110 13.61 37.78 15.20
C LYS A 110 13.94 36.46 14.50
N ALA A 111 14.97 35.76 14.98
CA ALA A 111 15.34 34.43 14.50
C ALA A 111 15.29 33.39 15.63
N LEU A 112 15.22 32.10 15.28
CA LEU A 112 15.51 31.02 16.23
C LEU A 112 16.96 31.16 16.73
N ASN A 113 17.22 30.70 17.96
CA ASN A 113 18.60 30.61 18.42
C ASN A 113 19.37 29.55 17.59
N SER A 114 20.70 29.64 17.58
CA SER A 114 21.57 28.78 16.75
C SER A 114 21.34 27.28 17.00
N SER A 115 21.13 26.87 18.24
CA SER A 115 20.87 25.47 18.60
C SER A 115 19.52 24.97 18.07
N GLU A 116 18.46 25.77 18.22
CA GLU A 116 17.12 25.46 17.70
C GLU A 116 17.09 25.45 16.18
N LYS A 117 17.79 26.39 15.53
CA LYS A 117 17.91 26.43 14.07
C LYS A 117 18.65 25.20 13.56
N LYS A 118 19.76 24.82 14.20
CA LYS A 118 20.50 23.60 13.86
C LYS A 118 19.62 22.36 13.99
N LEU A 119 18.91 22.22 15.11
CA LEU A 119 18.01 21.08 15.33
C LEU A 119 16.88 21.03 14.29
N LEU A 120 16.30 22.18 13.92
CA LEU A 120 15.30 22.24 12.86
C LEU A 120 15.86 21.75 11.53
N THR A 121 17.03 22.25 11.11
CA THR A 121 17.71 21.79 9.89
C THR A 121 18.00 20.30 9.95
N GLN A 122 18.48 19.81 11.09
CA GLN A 122 18.73 18.39 11.29
C GLN A 122 17.47 17.55 11.14
N LEU A 123 16.37 17.94 11.79
CA LEU A 123 15.08 17.24 11.70
C LEU A 123 14.50 17.25 10.28
N GLN A 124 14.67 18.33 9.53
CA GLN A 124 14.22 18.42 8.13
C GLN A 124 15.04 17.52 7.19
N ASN A 125 16.31 17.26 7.52
CA ASN A 125 17.25 16.51 6.71
C ASN A 125 17.50 15.08 7.23
N ILE A 126 16.75 14.59 8.21
CA ILE A 126 16.91 13.20 8.67
C ILE A 126 16.52 12.21 7.59
N ASN A 127 17.32 11.14 7.48
CA ASN A 127 16.95 9.93 6.76
C ASN A 127 16.40 8.93 7.79
N LEU A 128 15.10 8.99 8.04
CA LEU A 128 14.41 8.11 8.98
C LEU A 128 13.90 6.85 8.29
N ASN A 129 14.32 5.68 8.77
CA ASN A 129 14.04 4.38 8.17
C ASN A 129 13.38 3.43 9.19
N LEU A 130 12.30 2.75 8.81
CA LEU A 130 11.53 1.86 9.68
C LEU A 130 11.53 0.43 9.14
N PHE A 131 11.93 -0.54 9.96
CA PHE A 131 11.78 -1.98 9.69
C PHE A 131 10.96 -2.65 10.80
N LEU A 132 9.73 -3.02 10.48
CA LEU A 132 8.70 -3.35 11.47
C LEU A 132 8.23 -4.80 11.34
N MET A 133 8.42 -5.58 12.38
CA MET A 133 7.95 -6.97 12.48
C MET A 133 6.57 -7.02 13.13
N ASP A 134 5.55 -7.32 12.33
CA ASP A 134 4.15 -7.48 12.69
C ASP A 134 3.58 -6.37 13.61
N PRO A 135 3.48 -5.12 13.12
CA PRO A 135 3.06 -3.98 13.93
C PRO A 135 1.63 -4.13 14.44
N VAL A 136 1.47 -4.40 15.74
CA VAL A 136 0.17 -4.62 16.38
C VAL A 136 0.00 -3.64 17.55
N ALA A 137 -1.00 -2.76 17.48
CA ALA A 137 -1.25 -1.78 18.55
C ALA A 137 -1.83 -2.41 19.83
N GLY A 138 -2.54 -3.54 19.71
CA GLY A 138 -3.30 -4.12 20.82
C GLY A 138 -4.49 -3.25 21.24
N LEU A 139 -5.31 -3.72 22.20
CA LEU A 139 -6.64 -3.15 22.53
C LEU A 139 -6.65 -1.64 22.85
N SER A 140 -5.68 -1.13 23.60
CA SER A 140 -5.62 0.25 24.08
C SER A 140 -5.34 1.29 22.98
N ASP A 141 -4.57 0.92 21.96
CA ASP A 141 -4.06 1.85 20.95
C ASP A 141 -4.62 1.59 19.55
N LYS A 142 -5.61 0.69 19.40
CA LYS A 142 -6.12 0.30 18.07
C LYS A 142 -6.53 1.49 17.25
N SER A 143 -7.23 2.49 17.81
CA SER A 143 -7.77 3.67 17.12
C SER A 143 -6.86 4.90 17.16
N VAL A 144 -5.69 4.82 17.78
CA VAL A 144 -4.78 5.98 17.93
C VAL A 144 -4.08 6.26 16.61
N MET A 145 -4.24 7.47 16.09
CA MET A 145 -3.70 7.88 14.79
C MET A 145 -2.16 7.82 14.74
N ASP A 146 -1.49 8.21 15.83
CA ASP A 146 -0.02 8.20 15.93
C ASP A 146 0.60 6.79 15.80
N GLY A 147 -0.19 5.72 15.97
CA GLY A 147 0.26 4.34 15.74
C GLY A 147 -0.02 3.82 14.33
N ARG A 148 -0.60 4.66 13.45
CA ARG A 148 -1.06 4.32 12.09
C ARG A 148 -0.49 5.24 11.02
N VAL A 149 -0.13 6.48 11.36
CA VAL A 149 0.40 7.45 10.41
C VAL A 149 1.90 7.30 10.31
N VAL A 150 2.40 7.04 9.10
CA VAL A 150 3.82 7.12 8.75
C VAL A 150 4.07 8.54 8.22
N PRO A 151 4.75 9.41 9.00
CA PRO A 151 4.96 10.81 8.64
C PRO A 151 5.93 10.98 7.45
N ASP A 152 5.91 12.17 6.84
CA ASP A 152 6.67 12.52 5.64
C ASP A 152 8.19 12.63 5.83
N ASN A 153 8.66 12.64 7.09
CA ASN A 153 10.07 12.54 7.43
C ASN A 153 10.61 11.10 7.32
N VAL A 154 9.74 10.08 7.19
CA VAL A 154 10.14 8.69 6.93
C VAL A 154 10.46 8.50 5.45
N LYS A 155 11.68 8.03 5.16
CA LYS A 155 12.17 7.77 3.80
C LYS A 155 11.91 6.33 3.37
N ASN A 156 12.07 5.38 4.28
CA ASN A 156 11.88 3.96 4.03
C ASN A 156 11.00 3.34 5.11
N TYR A 157 9.95 2.63 4.70
CA TYR A 157 9.06 1.87 5.57
C TYR A 157 8.97 0.44 5.05
N VAL A 158 9.36 -0.52 5.88
CA VAL A 158 9.18 -1.95 5.63
C VAL A 158 8.38 -2.55 6.78
N ALA A 159 7.32 -3.28 6.46
CA ALA A 159 6.55 -4.03 7.43
C ALA A 159 6.44 -5.51 7.03
N VAL A 160 6.85 -6.41 7.91
CA VAL A 160 6.62 -7.86 7.79
C VAL A 160 5.31 -8.19 8.51
N LEU A 161 4.37 -8.85 7.84
CA LEU A 161 3.00 -9.06 8.34
C LEU A 161 2.69 -10.56 8.45
N GLN A 162 2.27 -11.02 9.62
CA GLN A 162 2.01 -12.45 9.87
C GLN A 162 0.61 -12.85 9.43
N MET A 163 0.50 -13.78 8.47
CA MET A 163 -0.77 -14.18 7.85
C MET A 163 -1.64 -15.04 8.77
N ASP A 164 -1.02 -15.92 9.57
CA ASP A 164 -1.70 -16.97 10.33
C ASP A 164 -1.87 -16.62 11.81
N GLU A 165 -1.65 -15.37 12.22
CA GLU A 165 -2.03 -14.94 13.55
C GLU A 165 -3.56 -14.80 13.64
N MET A 166 -4.19 -15.63 14.50
CA MET A 166 -5.65 -15.77 14.57
C MET A 166 -6.28 -15.23 15.85
N ARG A 167 -5.51 -14.64 16.78
CA ARG A 167 -6.07 -14.00 17.97
C ARG A 167 -6.81 -12.74 17.58
N ARG A 168 -8.07 -12.65 18.00
CA ARG A 168 -9.01 -11.58 17.63
C ARG A 168 -8.45 -10.16 17.82
N ASP A 169 -7.60 -9.98 18.84
CA ASP A 169 -7.06 -8.68 19.21
C ASP A 169 -5.72 -8.32 18.56
N PHE A 170 -5.08 -9.28 17.88
CA PHE A 170 -3.80 -9.11 17.20
C PHE A 170 -4.02 -8.68 15.75
N LYS A 171 -4.71 -7.54 15.56
CA LYS A 171 -4.91 -6.96 14.24
C LYS A 171 -3.70 -6.07 13.88
N PRO A 172 -2.98 -6.36 12.80
CA PRO A 172 -1.78 -5.61 12.44
C PRO A 172 -2.13 -4.23 11.85
N GLN A 173 -1.15 -3.33 11.76
CA GLN A 173 -1.21 -2.10 10.97
C GLN A 173 -0.83 -2.42 9.52
N ASP A 174 -1.73 -3.10 8.83
CA ASP A 174 -1.55 -3.54 7.45
C ASP A 174 -1.95 -2.45 6.42
N LEU A 175 -1.94 -2.76 5.11
CA LEU A 175 -2.31 -1.82 4.04
C LEU A 175 -3.71 -1.23 4.23
N THR A 176 -4.61 -1.99 4.87
CA THR A 176 -5.97 -1.55 5.15
C THR A 176 -6.07 -0.63 6.37
N ARG A 177 -4.97 -0.25 7.03
CA ARG A 177 -4.98 0.53 8.30
C ARG A 177 -3.93 1.62 8.37
N ILE A 178 -2.74 1.34 7.89
CA ILE A 178 -1.62 2.28 7.89
C ILE A 178 -1.89 3.43 6.91
N ILE A 179 -1.41 4.62 7.26
CA ILE A 179 -1.59 5.85 6.49
C ILE A 179 -0.20 6.38 6.17
N ILE A 180 0.17 6.35 4.90
CA ILE A 180 1.43 6.93 4.42
C ILE A 180 1.16 8.40 4.08
N GLN A 181 1.76 9.33 4.81
CA GLN A 181 1.50 10.76 4.63
C GLN A 181 1.99 11.29 3.27
N SER A 182 3.17 10.82 2.83
CA SER A 182 3.80 11.24 1.57
C SER A 182 4.22 10.02 0.72
N PRO A 183 3.26 9.31 0.10
CA PRO A 183 3.54 8.09 -0.66
C PRO A 183 4.38 8.34 -1.94
N GLN A 184 4.55 9.59 -2.37
CA GLN A 184 5.43 9.98 -3.47
C GLN A 184 6.92 9.92 -3.10
N THR A 185 7.25 10.05 -1.81
CA THR A 185 8.64 10.18 -1.32
C THR A 185 9.03 9.07 -0.36
N THR A 186 8.09 8.56 0.44
CA THR A 186 8.32 7.40 1.31
C THR A 186 8.28 6.11 0.49
N LYS A 187 9.39 5.36 0.47
CA LYS A 187 9.41 4.00 -0.07
C LYS A 187 8.72 3.04 0.89
N VAL A 188 7.82 2.20 0.38
CA VAL A 188 6.96 1.35 1.19
C VAL A 188 7.00 -0.08 0.67
N SER A 189 7.39 -1.02 1.52
CA SER A 189 7.23 -2.46 1.29
C SER A 189 6.43 -3.07 2.44
N MET A 190 5.40 -3.84 2.11
CA MET A 190 4.62 -4.61 3.09
C MET A 190 4.66 -6.07 2.67
N LEU A 191 5.20 -6.92 3.53
CA LEU A 191 5.54 -8.30 3.22
C LEU A 191 4.68 -9.24 4.06
N PRO A 192 3.52 -9.69 3.56
CA PRO A 192 2.85 -10.85 4.12
C PRO A 192 3.81 -12.03 4.20
N MET A 193 3.74 -12.77 5.29
CA MET A 193 4.56 -13.95 5.59
C MET A 193 3.70 -14.97 6.35
N TYR A 194 3.84 -16.26 6.04
CA TYR A 194 3.20 -17.33 6.80
C TYR A 194 3.64 -17.33 8.27
N GLY A 195 2.71 -17.70 9.15
CA GLY A 195 2.96 -17.86 10.58
C GLY A 195 2.11 -16.96 11.45
N ASN A 196 2.14 -17.28 12.74
CA ASN A 196 1.59 -16.46 13.80
C ASN A 196 2.53 -15.31 14.17
N HIS A 197 2.12 -14.50 15.15
CA HIS A 197 2.77 -13.26 15.51
C HIS A 197 4.29 -13.35 15.70
N SER A 198 4.83 -14.46 16.22
CA SER A 198 6.26 -14.59 16.53
C SER A 198 6.97 -15.65 15.70
N ASP A 199 6.35 -16.17 14.64
CA ASP A 199 6.89 -17.31 13.89
C ASP A 199 8.11 -16.94 13.03
N THR A 200 8.24 -15.68 12.60
CA THR A 200 9.43 -15.23 11.84
C THR A 200 10.46 -14.51 12.71
N THR A 201 10.26 -14.45 14.03
CA THR A 201 11.20 -13.74 14.94
C THR A 201 12.28 -14.67 15.51
N LYS A 202 12.14 -15.99 15.33
CA LYS A 202 13.03 -17.06 15.80
C LYS A 202 12.59 -18.40 15.22
N ILE A 203 13.51 -19.37 15.15
CA ILE A 203 13.19 -20.73 14.71
C ILE A 203 12.47 -21.48 15.85
N LYS A 204 11.28 -22.02 15.57
CA LYS A 204 10.49 -22.76 16.59
C LYS A 204 10.68 -24.27 16.54
N ASN A 205 10.99 -24.81 15.37
CA ASN A 205 11.23 -26.23 15.11
C ASN A 205 11.81 -26.39 13.69
N ASP A 206 12.18 -27.61 13.33
CA ASP A 206 12.86 -27.94 12.06
C ASP A 206 11.97 -27.75 10.81
N GLN A 207 10.64 -27.66 10.99
CA GLN A 207 9.66 -27.39 9.93
C GLN A 207 9.29 -25.91 9.82
N MET A 208 9.93 -25.02 10.57
CA MET A 208 9.64 -23.59 10.59
C MET A 208 10.94 -22.78 10.65
N THR A 209 11.79 -22.96 9.64
CA THR A 209 13.15 -22.41 9.62
C THR A 209 13.29 -21.25 8.63
N SER A 210 12.62 -21.34 7.49
CA SER A 210 12.81 -20.44 6.35
C SER A 210 12.28 -19.02 6.60
N GLY A 211 11.08 -18.88 7.20
CA GLY A 211 10.48 -17.58 7.54
C GLY A 211 11.39 -16.72 8.42
N PRO A 212 11.90 -17.24 9.57
CA PRO A 212 12.91 -16.57 10.36
C PRO A 212 14.17 -16.16 9.59
N GLN A 213 14.71 -17.02 8.73
CA GLN A 213 15.92 -16.74 7.94
C GLN A 213 15.70 -15.59 6.95
N ILE A 214 14.58 -15.61 6.22
CA ILE A 214 14.20 -14.54 5.28
C ILE A 214 14.08 -13.19 6.01
N ALA A 215 13.40 -13.18 7.17
CA ALA A 215 13.27 -11.97 7.98
C ALA A 215 14.62 -11.47 8.51
N TRP A 216 15.51 -12.38 8.92
CA TRP A 216 16.86 -12.08 9.38
C TRP A 216 17.69 -11.38 8.30
N TYR A 217 17.73 -11.97 7.10
CA TYR A 217 18.44 -11.38 5.97
C TYR A 217 17.88 -10.02 5.58
N SER A 218 16.55 -9.90 5.55
CA SER A 218 15.88 -8.64 5.19
C SER A 218 16.18 -7.54 6.21
N MET A 219 16.14 -7.83 7.51
CA MET A 219 16.45 -6.86 8.55
C MET A 219 17.93 -6.47 8.54
N HIS A 220 18.84 -7.44 8.36
CA HIS A 220 20.27 -7.17 8.26
C HIS A 220 20.59 -6.24 7.09
N GLN A 221 20.20 -6.62 5.87
CA GLN A 221 20.49 -5.83 4.69
C GLN A 221 19.84 -4.44 4.76
N PHE A 222 18.62 -4.35 5.30
CA PHE A 222 17.96 -3.07 5.51
C PHE A 222 18.70 -2.15 6.48
N LEU A 223 19.21 -2.69 7.59
CA LEU A 223 19.92 -1.89 8.58
C LEU A 223 21.32 -1.49 8.10
N THR A 224 22.08 -2.41 7.49
CA THR A 224 23.44 -2.14 7.01
C THR A 224 23.46 -1.18 5.82
N GLN A 225 22.54 -1.30 4.86
CA GLN A 225 22.44 -0.33 3.75
C GLN A 225 22.12 1.09 4.24
N HIS A 226 21.51 1.22 5.42
CA HIS A 226 21.20 2.49 6.07
C HIS A 226 22.22 2.87 7.15
N GLY A 227 23.37 2.20 7.15
CA GLY A 227 24.57 2.57 7.90
C GLY A 227 24.73 1.88 9.26
N THR A 228 23.75 1.12 9.76
CA THR A 228 23.92 0.40 11.02
C THR A 228 25.09 -0.57 10.91
N ARG A 229 26.00 -0.55 11.90
CA ARG A 229 27.15 -1.44 11.97
C ARG A 229 26.94 -2.50 13.04
N PHE A 230 27.29 -3.74 12.72
CA PHE A 230 27.27 -4.85 13.66
C PHE A 230 28.69 -5.29 13.99
N LYS A 231 28.86 -5.94 15.15
CA LYS A 231 30.15 -6.49 15.57
C LYS A 231 30.72 -7.40 14.47
N ASN A 232 31.97 -7.14 14.10
CA ASN A 232 32.72 -7.85 13.05
C ASN A 232 32.10 -7.81 11.65
N ASP A 233 31.18 -6.87 11.38
CA ASP A 233 30.44 -6.77 10.10
C ASP A 233 29.72 -8.07 9.70
N GLN A 234 29.31 -8.87 10.69
CA GLN A 234 28.61 -10.13 10.49
C GLN A 234 27.11 -9.99 10.76
N ILE A 235 26.31 -10.75 9.99
CA ILE A 235 24.91 -10.99 10.34
C ILE A 235 24.80 -11.54 11.78
N PRO A 236 23.94 -10.96 12.65
CA PRO A 236 23.72 -11.50 13.99
C PRO A 236 23.22 -12.95 13.94
N GLN A 237 23.61 -13.76 14.93
CA GLN A 237 23.20 -15.17 15.00
C GLN A 237 21.68 -15.34 15.07
N ILE A 238 21.15 -16.30 14.33
CA ILE A 238 19.74 -16.69 14.43
C ILE A 238 19.52 -17.55 15.66
N VAL A 239 18.34 -17.43 16.28
CA VAL A 239 18.04 -18.07 17.56
C VAL A 239 16.80 -18.94 17.51
N PHE A 240 16.73 -19.84 18.49
CA PHE A 240 15.69 -20.86 18.59
C PHE A 240 14.77 -20.61 19.80
N SER A 241 13.51 -21.03 19.68
CA SER A 241 12.54 -20.97 20.77
C SER A 241 12.89 -21.98 21.88
N ASN A 242 12.64 -21.61 23.14
CA ASN A 242 12.78 -22.49 24.31
C ASN A 242 14.14 -23.18 24.45
N ASN A 243 15.22 -22.56 23.95
CA ASN A 243 16.56 -23.16 23.90
C ASN A 243 16.58 -24.54 23.22
N TYR A 244 15.65 -24.78 22.28
CA TYR A 244 15.57 -26.03 21.51
C TYR A 244 16.90 -26.37 20.82
N ASN A 245 17.61 -25.35 20.35
CA ASN A 245 18.99 -25.43 19.85
C ASN A 245 19.77 -24.18 20.27
N SER A 246 21.09 -24.28 20.20
CA SER A 246 22.00 -23.13 20.34
C SER A 246 21.85 -22.16 19.18
N PRO A 247 22.12 -20.85 19.38
CA PRO A 247 22.20 -19.89 18.28
C PRO A 247 23.10 -20.39 17.15
N ALA A 248 22.73 -20.07 15.92
CA ALA A 248 23.43 -20.52 14.72
C ALA A 248 23.81 -19.33 13.83
N ASP A 249 24.94 -19.46 13.14
CA ASP A 249 25.34 -18.49 12.12
C ASP A 249 24.51 -18.70 10.84
N LEU A 250 24.26 -17.60 10.13
CA LEU A 250 23.70 -17.64 8.79
C LEU A 250 24.81 -17.35 7.75
N PRO A 251 24.75 -17.98 6.56
CA PRO A 251 25.61 -17.60 5.44
C PRO A 251 25.56 -16.08 5.19
N GLN A 252 26.70 -15.44 4.96
CA GLN A 252 26.75 -14.02 4.64
C GLN A 252 26.26 -13.76 3.20
N ASN A 253 25.59 -12.62 2.98
CA ASN A 253 25.26 -12.09 1.65
C ASN A 253 24.63 -13.12 0.69
N PRO A 254 23.42 -13.62 0.98
CA PRO A 254 22.77 -14.59 0.10
C PRO A 254 22.49 -13.95 -1.27
N THR A 255 22.69 -14.72 -2.33
CA THR A 255 22.30 -14.37 -3.70
C THR A 255 20.77 -14.36 -3.84
N ALA A 256 20.27 -13.74 -4.91
CA ALA A 256 18.84 -13.74 -5.22
C ALA A 256 18.26 -15.16 -5.37
N ARG A 257 19.05 -16.10 -5.91
CA ARG A 257 18.64 -17.50 -6.09
C ARG A 257 18.57 -18.25 -4.76
N GLU A 258 19.53 -18.04 -3.85
CA GLU A 258 19.49 -18.65 -2.52
C GLU A 258 18.32 -18.13 -1.68
N LEU A 259 17.97 -16.84 -1.79
CA LEU A 259 16.76 -16.30 -1.17
C LEU A 259 15.49 -16.93 -1.77
N LEU A 260 15.43 -17.18 -3.08
CA LEU A 260 14.31 -17.90 -3.69
C LEU A 260 14.21 -19.36 -3.23
N GLU A 261 15.34 -20.03 -3.02
CA GLU A 261 15.35 -21.39 -2.47
C GLU A 261 14.79 -21.41 -1.04
N LEU A 262 15.09 -20.39 -0.22
CA LEU A 262 14.44 -20.21 1.08
C LEU A 262 12.93 -20.00 0.95
N PHE A 263 12.46 -19.20 -0.01
CA PHE A 263 11.02 -19.05 -0.28
C PHE A 263 10.38 -20.36 -0.74
N SER A 264 11.04 -21.14 -1.60
CA SER A 264 10.56 -22.47 -1.99
C SER A 264 10.38 -23.40 -0.79
N LYS A 265 11.38 -23.44 0.11
CA LYS A 265 11.26 -24.19 1.37
C LYS A 265 10.12 -23.65 2.24
N TYR A 266 9.92 -22.33 2.26
CA TYR A 266 8.87 -21.71 3.06
C TYR A 266 7.46 -22.09 2.62
N HIS A 267 7.25 -22.28 1.31
CA HIS A 267 5.99 -22.84 0.80
C HIS A 267 5.76 -24.29 1.24
N GLU A 268 6.80 -25.13 1.31
CA GLU A 268 6.65 -26.49 1.87
C GLU A 268 6.35 -26.48 3.37
N GLU A 269 6.93 -25.51 4.09
CA GLU A 269 6.70 -25.34 5.53
C GLU A 269 5.31 -24.75 5.85
N ARG A 270 4.50 -24.36 4.85
CA ARG A 270 3.20 -23.67 4.99
C ARG A 270 2.30 -24.27 6.07
N ASP A 271 2.15 -25.59 6.07
CA ASP A 271 1.26 -26.32 6.98
C ASP A 271 1.70 -26.18 8.44
N ALA A 272 3.01 -26.17 8.70
CA ALA A 272 3.55 -26.01 10.05
C ALA A 272 3.25 -24.59 10.58
N TYR A 273 3.43 -23.57 9.74
CA TYR A 273 3.07 -22.19 10.07
C TYR A 273 1.56 -22.00 10.30
N LEU A 274 0.71 -22.60 9.46
CA LEU A 274 -0.75 -22.55 9.65
C LEU A 274 -1.17 -23.18 10.98
N LYS A 275 -0.65 -24.38 11.28
CA LYS A 275 -0.90 -25.09 12.54
C LYS A 275 -0.45 -24.25 13.75
N SER A 276 0.67 -23.55 13.64
CA SER A 276 1.17 -22.63 14.67
C SER A 276 0.18 -21.49 14.99
N GLY A 277 -0.54 -20.99 13.99
CA GLY A 277 -1.61 -20.00 14.14
C GLY A 277 -2.88 -20.49 14.82
N MET A 278 -3.23 -21.75 14.56
CA MET A 278 -4.43 -22.41 15.09
C MET A 278 -4.28 -22.85 16.55
N LYS A 279 -3.05 -22.96 17.08
CA LYS A 279 -2.81 -23.35 18.47
C LYS A 279 -3.41 -22.31 19.45
N THR A 280 -4.23 -22.80 20.37
CA THR A 280 -4.68 -22.06 21.55
C THR A 280 -3.74 -22.28 22.72
N ASN A 281 -3.15 -21.21 23.24
CA ASN A 281 -2.39 -21.27 24.49
C ASN A 281 -3.25 -20.79 25.67
N LEU A 282 -3.07 -21.41 26.84
CA LEU A 282 -3.71 -20.99 28.09
C LEU A 282 -3.40 -19.54 28.48
N THR A 283 -2.30 -18.98 27.97
CA THR A 283 -1.86 -17.60 28.20
C THR A 283 -2.47 -16.57 27.23
N ASP A 284 -3.30 -17.00 26.27
CA ASP A 284 -3.95 -16.10 25.30
C ASP A 284 -5.20 -15.37 25.86
N GLY A 285 -5.49 -15.51 27.15
CA GLY A 285 -6.62 -14.87 27.83
C GLY A 285 -7.93 -15.66 27.70
N ILE A 286 -9.07 -14.96 27.79
CA ILE A 286 -10.40 -15.57 27.67
C ILE A 286 -10.52 -16.24 26.30
N PRO A 287 -10.98 -17.51 26.19
CA PRO A 287 -11.07 -18.24 24.94
C PRO A 287 -12.09 -17.60 23.99
N VAL A 288 -11.62 -16.65 23.19
CA VAL A 288 -12.36 -16.10 22.05
C VAL A 288 -12.07 -16.95 20.81
N PRO A 289 -13.07 -17.11 19.91
CA PRO A 289 -12.86 -17.81 18.65
C PRO A 289 -11.66 -17.25 17.88
N ARG A 290 -10.85 -18.16 17.35
CA ARG A 290 -9.75 -17.83 16.43
C ARG A 290 -10.36 -17.31 15.12
N VAL A 291 -9.85 -16.19 14.63
CA VAL A 291 -10.35 -15.55 13.40
C VAL A 291 -9.17 -15.19 12.53
N GLN A 292 -9.21 -15.63 11.27
CA GLN A 292 -8.19 -15.28 10.29
C GLN A 292 -8.11 -13.76 10.11
N ARG A 293 -6.89 -13.22 10.00
CA ARG A 293 -6.67 -11.80 9.73
C ARG A 293 -7.29 -11.39 8.40
N SER A 294 -7.90 -10.21 8.37
CA SER A 294 -8.45 -9.60 7.16
C SER A 294 -7.43 -9.46 6.03
N LEU A 295 -6.13 -9.35 6.36
CA LEU A 295 -5.07 -9.28 5.35
C LEU A 295 -5.11 -10.46 4.38
N ASN A 296 -5.55 -11.66 4.82
CA ASN A 296 -5.64 -12.84 3.96
C ASN A 296 -6.71 -12.70 2.87
N ASN A 297 -7.69 -11.81 3.06
CA ASN A 297 -8.72 -11.51 2.07
C ASN A 297 -8.27 -10.47 1.04
N HIS A 298 -7.03 -9.97 1.18
CA HIS A 298 -6.50 -8.83 0.43
C HIS A 298 -5.07 -9.08 -0.08
N LEU A 299 -4.62 -10.34 -0.16
CA LEU A 299 -3.24 -10.68 -0.55
C LEU A 299 -2.89 -10.20 -1.97
N ASP A 300 -3.88 -10.14 -2.85
CA ASP A 300 -3.80 -9.62 -4.22
C ASP A 300 -3.39 -8.14 -4.29
N PHE A 301 -3.54 -7.37 -3.19
CA PHE A 301 -3.07 -6.00 -3.09
C PHE A 301 -1.61 -5.87 -2.60
N TYR A 302 -1.01 -6.96 -2.12
CA TYR A 302 0.39 -6.99 -1.69
C TYR A 302 1.31 -7.57 -2.76
N VAL A 303 0.80 -8.46 -3.60
CA VAL A 303 1.55 -9.10 -4.67
C VAL A 303 0.61 -9.59 -5.78
N LYS A 304 1.00 -9.42 -7.04
CA LYS A 304 0.28 -9.99 -8.18
C LYS A 304 0.52 -11.51 -8.24
N ASN A 305 -0.51 -12.26 -8.61
CA ASN A 305 -0.51 -13.73 -8.53
C ASN A 305 -0.25 -14.23 -7.09
N ALA A 306 -1.00 -13.70 -6.12
CA ALA A 306 -0.91 -14.07 -4.70
C ALA A 306 -1.28 -15.54 -4.41
N ASP A 307 -1.87 -16.24 -5.39
CA ASP A 307 -2.03 -17.69 -5.40
C ASP A 307 -0.71 -18.44 -5.59
N PHE A 308 0.27 -17.80 -6.23
CA PHE A 308 1.59 -18.34 -6.47
C PHE A 308 2.63 -17.74 -5.50
N PHE A 309 2.72 -16.42 -5.38
CA PHE A 309 3.73 -15.73 -4.56
C PHE A 309 3.18 -15.33 -3.19
N ILE A 310 4.03 -15.42 -2.15
CA ILE A 310 3.67 -14.99 -0.78
C ILE A 310 3.60 -13.46 -0.69
N ASN A 311 4.58 -12.79 -1.29
CA ASN A 311 4.72 -11.34 -1.26
C ASN A 311 5.56 -10.82 -2.43
N GLN A 312 5.63 -9.50 -2.57
CA GLN A 312 6.34 -8.84 -3.65
C GLN A 312 7.85 -9.15 -3.68
N LEU A 313 8.48 -9.41 -2.53
CA LEU A 313 9.90 -9.75 -2.48
C LEU A 313 10.18 -11.08 -3.19
N GLU A 314 9.40 -12.15 -2.92
CA GLU A 314 9.55 -13.43 -3.63
C GLU A 314 9.40 -13.25 -5.14
N ARG A 315 8.37 -12.49 -5.55
CA ARG A 315 8.05 -12.24 -6.95
C ARG A 315 9.18 -11.53 -7.68
N GLU A 316 9.70 -10.44 -7.10
CA GLU A 316 10.79 -9.67 -7.69
C GLU A 316 12.12 -10.44 -7.69
N LEU A 317 12.40 -11.24 -6.65
CA LEU A 317 13.55 -12.14 -6.63
C LEU A 317 13.49 -13.15 -7.79
N PHE A 318 12.30 -13.68 -8.10
CA PHE A 318 12.11 -14.59 -9.23
C PHE A 318 12.39 -13.89 -10.55
N LYS A 319 11.86 -12.67 -10.72
CA LYS A 319 12.11 -11.84 -11.89
C LYS A 319 13.60 -11.61 -12.15
N ILE A 320 14.38 -11.25 -11.13
CA ILE A 320 15.81 -10.99 -11.33
C ILE A 320 16.67 -12.26 -11.48
N SER A 321 16.19 -13.40 -10.97
CA SER A 321 16.96 -14.65 -10.97
C SER A 321 16.76 -15.48 -12.24
N TYR A 322 15.56 -15.38 -12.82
CA TYR A 322 15.08 -16.15 -13.99
C TYR A 322 14.16 -15.26 -14.86
N PRO A 323 14.70 -14.16 -15.44
CA PRO A 323 13.91 -13.13 -16.09
C PRO A 323 13.11 -13.63 -17.30
N LYS A 324 13.65 -14.59 -18.08
CA LYS A 324 12.97 -15.11 -19.29
C LYS A 324 11.71 -15.87 -18.92
N THR A 325 11.83 -16.77 -17.95
CA THR A 325 10.76 -17.58 -17.38
C THR A 325 9.72 -16.68 -16.73
N PHE A 326 10.16 -15.68 -15.97
CA PHE A 326 9.26 -14.73 -15.32
C PHE A 326 8.45 -13.94 -16.35
N ASN A 327 9.13 -13.29 -17.30
CA ASN A 327 8.49 -12.46 -18.32
C ASN A 327 7.49 -13.26 -19.16
N TYR A 328 7.85 -14.48 -19.55
CA TYR A 328 7.00 -15.35 -20.35
C TYR A 328 5.75 -15.86 -19.60
N LEU A 329 5.90 -16.26 -18.32
CA LEU A 329 4.80 -16.89 -17.55
C LEU A 329 3.92 -15.90 -16.75
N PHE A 330 4.44 -14.71 -16.45
CA PHE A 330 3.79 -13.74 -15.57
C PHE A 330 3.58 -12.35 -16.18
N GLU A 331 4.29 -12.00 -17.25
CA GLU A 331 4.23 -10.66 -17.87
C GLU A 331 3.90 -10.68 -19.36
N GLN A 332 3.24 -11.73 -19.87
CA GLN A 332 2.78 -11.83 -21.26
C GLN A 332 3.90 -11.68 -22.31
N ASN A 333 5.14 -12.03 -21.94
CA ASN A 333 6.33 -11.88 -22.78
C ASN A 333 6.50 -10.46 -23.34
N GLN A 334 6.17 -9.42 -22.57
CA GLN A 334 6.28 -8.02 -22.97
C GLN A 334 7.73 -7.51 -22.90
N PHE A 335 8.12 -6.61 -23.79
CA PHE A 335 9.44 -5.97 -23.75
C PHE A 335 9.66 -5.15 -22.49
N ASP A 336 10.62 -5.56 -21.66
CA ASP A 336 11.07 -4.83 -20.48
C ASP A 336 12.45 -4.23 -20.75
N ILE A 337 12.54 -2.90 -20.82
CA ILE A 337 13.81 -2.18 -21.03
C ILE A 337 14.86 -2.46 -19.95
N ARG A 338 14.44 -2.90 -18.76
CA ARG A 338 15.34 -3.30 -17.66
C ARG A 338 15.92 -4.69 -17.86
N PHE A 339 15.37 -5.47 -18.79
CA PHE A 339 15.79 -6.83 -19.13
C PHE A 339 15.76 -7.01 -20.66
N PRO A 340 16.54 -6.22 -21.42
CA PRO A 340 16.38 -6.13 -22.87
C PRO A 340 16.66 -7.45 -23.60
N GLU A 341 17.59 -8.26 -23.09
CA GLU A 341 17.98 -9.57 -23.65
C GLU A 341 17.13 -10.74 -23.11
N ASP A 342 16.28 -10.47 -22.11
CA ASP A 342 15.45 -11.47 -21.44
C ASP A 342 13.95 -11.22 -21.64
N SER A 343 13.60 -10.31 -22.56
CA SER A 343 12.24 -10.01 -22.97
C SER A 343 11.99 -10.45 -24.41
N HIS A 344 10.72 -10.64 -24.80
CA HIS A 344 10.36 -11.14 -26.15
C HIS A 344 11.04 -12.48 -26.48
N VAL A 345 11.14 -13.36 -25.48
CA VAL A 345 11.88 -14.62 -25.56
C VAL A 345 11.07 -15.70 -26.26
N THR A 346 11.77 -16.63 -26.91
CA THR A 346 11.17 -17.81 -27.53
C THR A 346 10.93 -18.92 -26.50
N GLN A 347 10.10 -19.91 -26.85
CA GLN A 347 9.83 -21.05 -25.96
C GLN A 347 11.11 -21.84 -25.65
N GLU A 348 12.02 -21.98 -26.62
CA GLU A 348 13.29 -22.70 -26.46
C GLU A 348 14.20 -21.99 -25.44
N GLN A 349 14.24 -20.65 -25.46
CA GLN A 349 15.01 -19.88 -24.50
C GLN A 349 14.45 -20.02 -23.07
N VAL A 350 13.12 -20.02 -22.94
CA VAL A 350 12.44 -20.26 -21.66
C VAL A 350 12.70 -21.69 -21.18
N GLN A 351 12.65 -22.68 -22.06
CA GLN A 351 12.95 -24.08 -21.75
C GLN A 351 14.38 -24.25 -21.22
N TYR A 352 15.38 -23.58 -21.82
CA TYR A 352 16.75 -23.62 -21.34
C TYR A 352 16.88 -23.08 -19.91
N GLU A 353 16.25 -21.93 -19.64
CA GLU A 353 16.27 -21.36 -18.29
C GLU A 353 15.51 -22.23 -17.27
N LEU A 354 14.37 -22.79 -17.66
CA LEU A 354 13.60 -23.75 -16.85
C LEU A 354 14.41 -25.02 -16.51
N ASN A 355 15.22 -25.53 -17.43
CA ASN A 355 16.13 -26.64 -17.14
C ASN A 355 17.15 -26.28 -16.06
N SER A 356 17.72 -25.06 -16.13
CA SER A 356 18.63 -24.56 -15.08
C SER A 356 17.91 -24.36 -13.74
N LEU A 357 16.68 -23.84 -13.77
CA LEU A 357 15.83 -23.67 -12.59
C LEU A 357 15.54 -25.03 -11.94
N LYS A 358 15.13 -26.03 -12.71
CA LYS A 358 14.83 -27.38 -12.20
C LYS A 358 16.00 -28.01 -11.45
N GLN A 359 17.22 -27.84 -11.97
CA GLN A 359 18.43 -28.39 -11.33
C GLN A 359 18.76 -27.71 -9.99
N ARG A 360 18.50 -26.40 -9.88
CA ARG A 360 18.88 -25.60 -8.70
C ARG A 360 17.78 -25.54 -7.65
N ASN A 361 16.54 -25.32 -8.09
CA ASN A 361 15.37 -25.16 -7.24
C ASN A 361 14.20 -26.01 -7.78
N PRO A 362 14.28 -27.35 -7.63
CA PRO A 362 13.26 -28.28 -8.14
C PRO A 362 11.86 -28.02 -7.56
N LYS A 363 11.79 -27.48 -6.34
CA LYS A 363 10.54 -27.12 -5.65
C LYS A 363 9.82 -25.96 -6.32
N LEU A 364 10.56 -24.93 -6.73
CA LEU A 364 10.00 -23.84 -7.53
C LEU A 364 9.56 -24.35 -8.91
N PHE A 365 10.36 -25.23 -9.52
CA PHE A 365 10.00 -25.84 -10.80
C PHE A 365 8.68 -26.62 -10.73
N GLU A 366 8.48 -27.43 -9.68
CA GLU A 366 7.23 -28.15 -9.45
C GLU A 366 6.04 -27.19 -9.31
N ARG A 367 6.18 -26.12 -8.52
CA ARG A 367 5.13 -25.10 -8.37
C ARG A 367 4.75 -24.46 -9.71
N LEU A 368 5.71 -24.26 -10.63
CA LEU A 368 5.45 -23.69 -11.96
C LEU A 368 4.55 -24.57 -12.85
N GLN A 369 4.28 -25.83 -12.48
CA GLN A 369 3.30 -26.64 -13.20
C GLN A 369 1.90 -26.02 -13.19
N SER A 370 1.52 -25.35 -12.10
CA SER A 370 0.28 -24.56 -12.00
C SER A 370 0.20 -23.41 -13.03
N ARG A 371 1.33 -23.05 -13.64
CA ARG A 371 1.48 -22.00 -14.64
C ARG A 371 1.69 -22.54 -16.06
N GLY A 372 1.39 -23.83 -16.29
CA GLY A 372 1.44 -24.44 -17.61
C GLY A 372 2.81 -24.95 -18.05
N VAL A 373 3.79 -25.02 -17.12
CA VAL A 373 5.04 -25.74 -17.35
C VAL A 373 4.79 -27.25 -17.19
N LYS A 374 5.23 -28.05 -18.16
CA LYS A 374 5.07 -29.52 -18.11
C LYS A 374 6.38 -30.19 -18.45
N GLU A 375 6.58 -31.39 -17.93
CA GLU A 375 7.66 -32.27 -18.35
C GLU A 375 7.07 -33.54 -18.96
N ILE A 376 7.38 -33.79 -20.22
CA ILE A 376 6.87 -34.94 -20.96
C ILE A 376 8.09 -35.67 -21.53
N ASN A 377 8.29 -36.93 -21.12
CA ASN A 377 9.42 -37.76 -21.54
C ASN A 377 10.80 -37.09 -21.30
N GLY A 378 10.94 -36.38 -20.18
CA GLY A 378 12.18 -35.66 -19.83
C GLY A 378 12.38 -34.32 -20.56
N ILE A 379 11.44 -33.92 -21.43
CA ILE A 379 11.48 -32.66 -22.16
C ILE A 379 10.54 -31.67 -21.46
N ILE A 380 11.10 -30.56 -20.99
CA ILE A 380 10.33 -29.44 -20.44
C ILE A 380 9.61 -28.74 -21.60
N THR A 381 8.32 -28.47 -21.43
CA THR A 381 7.46 -27.76 -22.39
C THR A 381 6.72 -26.64 -21.68
N VAL A 382 6.45 -25.56 -22.40
CA VAL A 382 5.71 -24.40 -21.91
C VAL A 382 4.65 -24.01 -22.94
N GLY A 383 3.46 -23.59 -22.49
CA GLY A 383 2.39 -23.12 -23.36
C GLY A 383 2.67 -21.75 -23.98
N SER A 384 1.63 -21.08 -24.48
CA SER A 384 1.71 -19.67 -24.91
C SER A 384 2.06 -18.74 -23.74
N PRO A 385 2.61 -17.53 -24.00
CA PRO A 385 2.85 -16.53 -22.96
C PRO A 385 1.61 -16.29 -22.10
N GLY A 386 1.82 -16.11 -20.81
CA GLY A 386 0.75 -16.00 -19.82
C GLY A 386 1.01 -14.88 -18.81
N GLY A 387 0.06 -14.72 -17.88
CA GLY A 387 0.15 -13.71 -16.82
C GLY A 387 -0.56 -12.40 -17.16
N LEU A 388 0.02 -11.28 -16.73
CA LEU A 388 -0.62 -9.97 -16.75
C LEU A 388 0.08 -9.02 -17.74
N TYR A 389 -0.66 -8.09 -18.33
CA TYR A 389 -0.11 -7.05 -19.21
C TYR A 389 0.59 -5.93 -18.41
N HIS A 390 1.41 -6.25 -17.42
CA HIS A 390 2.01 -5.24 -16.56
C HIS A 390 3.44 -5.61 -16.16
N LEU A 391 4.37 -4.68 -16.42
CA LEU A 391 5.79 -4.82 -16.14
C LEU A 391 6.13 -4.23 -14.78
N GLU A 392 6.06 -5.03 -13.73
CA GLU A 392 6.23 -4.52 -12.35
C GLU A 392 7.67 -4.05 -12.07
N PRO A 393 7.84 -3.01 -11.24
CA PRO A 393 9.15 -2.59 -10.75
C PRO A 393 9.73 -3.57 -9.74
N CYS A 394 11.06 -3.70 -9.71
CA CYS A 394 11.79 -4.42 -8.66
C CYS A 394 12.01 -3.54 -7.42
N SER A 395 10.97 -2.81 -7.01
CA SER A 395 11.06 -1.76 -5.99
C SER A 395 11.34 -2.30 -4.58
N THR A 396 10.85 -3.49 -4.27
CA THR A 396 11.01 -4.16 -2.97
C THR A 396 12.44 -4.67 -2.81
N VAL A 397 13.00 -5.31 -3.84
CA VAL A 397 14.40 -5.77 -3.88
C VAL A 397 15.33 -4.57 -3.83
N VAL A 398 15.06 -3.50 -4.60
CA VAL A 398 15.86 -2.26 -4.51
C VAL A 398 15.78 -1.63 -3.12
N GLN A 399 14.67 -1.79 -2.39
CA GLN A 399 14.52 -1.27 -1.03
C GLN A 399 15.21 -2.14 0.03
N LEU A 400 15.31 -3.46 -0.15
CA LEU A 400 15.80 -4.38 0.88
C LEU A 400 17.17 -4.99 0.59
N PHE A 401 17.46 -5.25 -0.68
CA PHE A 401 18.64 -5.95 -1.16
C PHE A 401 19.20 -5.26 -2.43
N PRO A 402 19.54 -3.96 -2.37
CA PRO A 402 20.01 -3.23 -3.56
C PRO A 402 21.28 -3.84 -4.15
N ASN A 403 22.08 -4.53 -3.35
CA ASN A 403 23.29 -5.23 -3.77
C ASN A 403 23.02 -6.46 -4.68
N LEU A 404 21.78 -6.93 -4.78
CA LEU A 404 21.40 -8.02 -5.68
C LEU A 404 21.05 -7.54 -7.09
N ILE A 405 21.01 -6.23 -7.30
CA ILE A 405 20.68 -5.63 -8.59
C ILE A 405 21.99 -5.26 -9.31
N ASN A 406 22.22 -5.89 -10.45
CA ASN A 406 23.40 -5.64 -11.27
C ASN A 406 23.14 -4.68 -12.44
N ASN A 407 21.87 -4.31 -12.67
CA ASN A 407 21.46 -3.43 -13.76
C ASN A 407 21.02 -2.06 -13.22
N ASP A 408 21.78 -1.02 -13.57
CA ASP A 408 21.49 0.36 -13.17
C ASP A 408 20.09 0.84 -13.60
N LEU A 409 19.52 0.31 -14.69
CA LEU A 409 18.17 0.64 -15.13
C LEU A 409 17.10 0.21 -14.12
N ILE A 410 17.38 -0.80 -13.29
CA ILE A 410 16.49 -1.21 -12.20
C ILE A 410 16.61 -0.23 -11.02
N HIS A 411 17.79 0.36 -10.81
CA HIS A 411 18.00 1.41 -9.82
C HIS A 411 17.45 2.78 -10.23
N GLN A 412 17.25 3.01 -11.53
CA GLN A 412 16.72 4.27 -12.04
C GLN A 412 15.31 4.50 -11.47
N LYS A 413 15.24 5.49 -10.57
CA LYS A 413 14.02 5.97 -9.93
C LYS A 413 13.18 6.78 -10.93
N THR A 414 12.66 6.15 -11.97
CA THR A 414 11.46 6.71 -12.60
C THR A 414 10.31 6.41 -11.63
N PRO A 415 9.62 7.42 -11.09
CA PRO A 415 8.45 7.16 -10.26
C PRO A 415 7.46 6.36 -11.10
N ASP A 416 7.14 5.15 -10.68
CA ASP A 416 6.05 4.38 -11.29
C ASP A 416 4.73 5.06 -10.90
N LYS A 417 4.39 6.09 -11.67
CA LYS A 417 3.19 6.92 -11.44
C LYS A 417 1.93 6.05 -11.51
N LEU A 418 1.94 4.99 -12.32
CA LEU A 418 0.84 4.05 -12.44
C LEU A 418 0.68 3.26 -11.14
N ALA A 419 1.71 2.56 -10.67
CA ALA A 419 1.65 1.77 -9.45
C ALA A 419 1.33 2.65 -8.22
N LEU A 420 1.87 3.88 -8.16
CA LEU A 420 1.56 4.83 -7.11
C LEU A 420 0.09 5.26 -7.11
N LEU A 421 -0.46 5.57 -8.29
CA LEU A 421 -1.88 5.93 -8.43
C LEU A 421 -2.79 4.77 -8.05
N GLU A 422 -2.51 3.57 -8.58
CA GLU A 422 -3.22 2.33 -8.26
C GLU A 422 -3.29 2.12 -6.73
N MET A 423 -2.13 2.16 -6.07
CA MET A 423 -2.04 1.96 -4.61
C MET A 423 -2.74 3.07 -3.82
N ASN A 424 -2.70 4.32 -4.28
CA ASN A 424 -3.41 5.42 -3.64
C ASN A 424 -4.94 5.26 -3.73
N VAL A 425 -5.46 4.75 -4.84
CA VAL A 425 -6.88 4.42 -4.97
C VAL A 425 -7.25 3.29 -4.01
N TYR A 426 -6.48 2.20 -3.96
CA TYR A 426 -6.75 1.08 -3.05
C TYR A 426 -6.78 1.52 -1.57
N ARG A 427 -5.78 2.28 -1.14
CA ARG A 427 -5.75 2.83 0.23
C ARG A 427 -6.93 3.75 0.54
N LEU A 428 -7.36 4.54 -0.45
CA LEU A 428 -8.54 5.41 -0.32
C LEU A 428 -9.81 4.57 -0.12
N ILE A 429 -10.00 3.53 -0.92
CA ILE A 429 -11.15 2.63 -0.82
C ILE A 429 -11.14 1.87 0.51
N PHE A 430 -10.00 1.27 0.92
CA PHE A 430 -9.92 0.61 2.21
C PHE A 430 -10.18 1.56 3.38
N LYS A 431 -9.69 2.81 3.29
CA LYS A 431 -10.00 3.85 4.27
C LYS A 431 -11.50 4.12 4.33
N TYR A 432 -12.16 4.28 3.19
CA TYR A 432 -13.61 4.45 3.12
C TYR A 432 -14.32 3.26 3.80
N GLN A 433 -14.00 2.03 3.43
CA GLN A 433 -14.69 0.85 3.97
C GLN A 433 -14.50 0.67 5.48
N ARG A 434 -13.32 1.04 5.98
CA ARG A 434 -12.94 0.92 7.39
C ARG A 434 -13.54 2.01 8.27
N GLU A 435 -13.44 3.28 7.87
CA GLU A 435 -13.79 4.44 8.71
C GLU A 435 -15.29 4.71 8.70
N LYS A 436 -16.07 3.78 9.26
CA LYS A 436 -17.51 3.95 9.41
C LYS A 436 -17.83 5.03 10.46
N SER A 437 -18.85 5.84 10.18
CA SER A 437 -19.43 6.76 11.18
C SER A 437 -19.87 5.97 12.43
N LEU A 438 -19.67 6.56 13.61
CA LEU A 438 -20.05 5.98 14.91
C LEU A 438 -21.54 5.59 14.95
N LEU A 439 -22.40 6.26 14.17
CA LEU A 439 -23.85 6.02 14.10
C LEU A 439 -24.23 4.81 13.22
N HIS A 440 -23.32 4.30 12.37
CA HIS A 440 -23.60 3.25 11.37
C HIS A 440 -22.54 2.14 11.36
N PHE A 441 -21.97 1.80 12.53
CA PHE A 441 -20.89 0.82 12.66
C PHE A 441 -21.21 -0.58 12.11
N SER A 442 -22.46 -1.03 12.19
CA SER A 442 -22.89 -2.39 11.81
C SER A 442 -23.39 -2.56 10.37
N ARG A 443 -23.58 -1.47 9.61
CA ARG A 443 -24.08 -1.53 8.22
C ARG A 443 -22.93 -1.42 7.22
N GLU A 444 -23.10 -2.01 6.04
CA GLU A 444 -22.27 -1.68 4.87
C GLU A 444 -22.44 -0.19 4.55
N ARG A 445 -21.37 0.45 4.08
CA ARG A 445 -21.45 1.88 3.73
C ARG A 445 -22.29 2.02 2.46
N THR A 446 -22.99 3.15 2.33
CA THR A 446 -23.96 3.42 1.25
C THR A 446 -23.39 3.18 -0.16
N GLU A 447 -22.09 3.38 -0.37
CA GLU A 447 -21.42 3.22 -1.67
C GLU A 447 -20.35 2.13 -1.67
N ASP A 448 -20.46 1.12 -0.79
CA ASP A 448 -19.48 0.02 -0.73
C ASP A 448 -19.39 -0.76 -2.05
N ALA A 449 -20.54 -1.07 -2.67
CA ALA A 449 -20.59 -1.73 -3.96
C ALA A 449 -19.87 -0.92 -5.07
N ARG A 450 -20.00 0.41 -5.05
CA ARG A 450 -19.28 1.30 -5.98
C ARG A 450 -17.79 1.31 -5.69
N ALA A 451 -17.40 1.34 -4.41
CA ALA A 451 -16.01 1.28 -3.99
C ALA A 451 -15.32 -0.01 -4.48
N GLN A 452 -15.99 -1.16 -4.36
CA GLN A 452 -15.53 -2.44 -4.88
C GLN A 452 -15.49 -2.47 -6.41
N LYS A 453 -16.48 -1.86 -7.06
CA LYS A 453 -16.52 -1.73 -8.53
C LYS A 453 -15.31 -0.97 -9.06
N ILE A 454 -14.94 0.16 -8.44
CA ILE A 454 -13.74 0.94 -8.81
C ILE A 454 -12.48 0.07 -8.79
N ILE A 455 -12.27 -0.68 -7.69
CA ILE A 455 -11.12 -1.59 -7.57
C ILE A 455 -11.12 -2.62 -8.70
N LYS A 456 -12.25 -3.28 -8.94
CA LYS A 456 -12.38 -4.33 -9.96
C LYS A 456 -12.04 -3.79 -11.35
N GLU A 457 -12.55 -2.62 -11.70
CA GLU A 457 -12.32 -2.05 -13.03
C GLU A 457 -10.88 -1.57 -13.21
N ILE A 458 -10.25 -1.00 -12.17
CA ILE A 458 -8.82 -0.68 -12.17
C ILE A 458 -7.98 -1.95 -12.37
N ASN A 459 -8.29 -3.02 -11.64
CA ASN A 459 -7.60 -4.30 -11.79
C ASN A 459 -7.70 -4.84 -13.22
N VAL A 460 -8.88 -4.76 -13.85
CA VAL A 460 -9.05 -5.17 -15.26
C VAL A 460 -8.23 -4.28 -16.20
N LEU A 461 -8.23 -2.96 -15.99
CA LEU A 461 -7.46 -2.01 -16.79
C LEU A 461 -5.95 -2.26 -16.69
N VAL A 462 -5.43 -2.37 -15.46
CA VAL A 462 -3.99 -2.49 -15.22
C VAL A 462 -3.48 -3.85 -15.64
N ASN A 463 -4.18 -4.93 -15.29
CA ASN A 463 -3.64 -6.28 -15.41
C ASN A 463 -4.02 -6.96 -16.73
N ASN A 464 -5.15 -6.61 -17.37
CA ASN A 464 -5.69 -7.37 -18.49
C ASN A 464 -5.74 -6.60 -19.81
N LYS A 465 -5.55 -5.27 -19.81
CA LYS A 465 -5.49 -4.49 -21.05
C LYS A 465 -4.05 -4.38 -21.55
N ASN A 466 -3.84 -4.69 -22.82
CA ASN A 466 -2.58 -4.43 -23.52
C ASN A 466 -2.51 -2.95 -23.92
N LEU A 467 -2.13 -2.11 -22.97
CA LEU A 467 -1.98 -0.66 -23.09
C LEU A 467 -0.66 -0.27 -22.43
N SER A 468 -0.08 0.85 -22.86
CA SER A 468 1.10 1.42 -22.20
C SER A 468 0.78 1.83 -20.75
N ASN A 469 1.82 1.97 -19.93
CA ASN A 469 1.66 2.42 -18.54
C ASN A 469 1.03 3.82 -18.45
N ASP A 470 1.33 4.72 -19.40
CA ASP A 470 0.75 6.07 -19.44
C ASP A 470 -0.74 6.05 -19.80
N GLU A 471 -1.15 5.23 -20.77
CA GLU A 471 -2.57 5.05 -21.11
C GLU A 471 -3.35 4.46 -19.93
N LYS A 472 -2.78 3.48 -19.23
CA LYS A 472 -3.38 2.91 -18.01
C LYS A 472 -3.48 3.94 -16.90
N TYR A 473 -2.44 4.75 -16.71
CA TYR A 473 -2.41 5.81 -15.71
C TYR A 473 -3.55 6.82 -15.93
N HIS A 474 -3.70 7.29 -17.17
CA HIS A 474 -4.81 8.19 -17.52
C HIS A 474 -6.17 7.49 -17.45
N GLY A 475 -6.25 6.23 -17.84
CA GLY A 475 -7.47 5.42 -17.75
C GLY A 475 -7.96 5.22 -16.30
N ILE A 476 -7.06 5.02 -15.33
CA ILE A 476 -7.45 4.96 -13.90
C ILE A 476 -8.06 6.31 -13.47
N LEU A 477 -7.41 7.41 -13.83
CA LEU A 477 -7.92 8.73 -13.46
C LEU A 477 -9.27 9.02 -14.12
N ASP A 478 -9.47 8.61 -15.37
CA ASP A 478 -10.75 8.76 -16.10
C ASP A 478 -11.86 7.92 -15.44
N LEU A 479 -11.53 6.71 -15.00
CA LEU A 479 -12.43 5.82 -14.29
C LEU A 479 -12.89 6.44 -12.95
N VAL A 480 -11.92 6.89 -12.14
CA VAL A 480 -12.19 7.56 -10.87
C VAL A 480 -13.01 8.83 -11.09
N GLU A 481 -12.69 9.61 -12.12
CA GLU A 481 -13.44 10.80 -12.52
C GLU A 481 -14.88 10.47 -12.91
N SER A 482 -15.12 9.40 -13.67
CA SER A 482 -16.47 8.96 -14.04
C SER A 482 -17.30 8.65 -12.80
N HIS A 483 -16.76 7.87 -11.86
CA HIS A 483 -17.47 7.55 -10.63
C HIS A 483 -17.73 8.78 -9.76
N TYR A 484 -16.75 9.70 -9.64
CA TYR A 484 -16.95 10.96 -8.94
C TYR A 484 -18.06 11.79 -9.59
N LYS A 485 -18.04 11.96 -10.92
CA LYS A 485 -19.07 12.71 -11.66
C LYS A 485 -20.46 12.11 -11.49
N GLU A 486 -20.58 10.79 -11.61
CA GLU A 486 -21.86 10.09 -11.37
C GLU A 486 -22.37 10.33 -9.94
N MET A 487 -21.49 10.30 -8.94
CA MET A 487 -21.87 10.53 -7.54
C MET A 487 -22.30 11.97 -7.27
N GLU A 488 -21.57 12.95 -7.80
CA GLU A 488 -21.92 14.37 -7.68
C GLU A 488 -23.20 14.70 -8.43
N GLN A 489 -23.39 14.12 -9.62
CA GLN A 489 -24.66 14.20 -10.33
C GLN A 489 -25.76 13.63 -9.44
N GLN A 490 -25.62 12.43 -8.88
CA GLN A 490 -26.62 11.84 -7.97
C GLN A 490 -26.79 12.59 -6.63
N ALA A 491 -26.15 13.74 -6.43
CA ALA A 491 -26.10 14.49 -5.18
C ALA A 491 -25.75 13.58 -3.99
N SER A 492 -24.83 12.64 -4.21
CA SER A 492 -24.45 11.64 -3.21
C SER A 492 -23.82 12.33 -2.00
N THR A 493 -24.41 12.12 -0.82
CA THR A 493 -23.85 12.61 0.46
C THR A 493 -22.76 11.69 1.01
N SER A 494 -22.32 10.69 0.24
CA SER A 494 -21.31 9.73 0.67
C SER A 494 -19.94 10.39 0.77
N GLU A 495 -19.22 10.15 1.87
CA GLU A 495 -17.83 10.59 2.05
C GLU A 495 -16.91 10.13 0.90
N LEU A 496 -17.25 9.01 0.24
CA LEU A 496 -16.51 8.53 -0.92
C LEU A 496 -16.42 9.59 -2.03
N SER A 497 -17.49 10.36 -2.29
CA SER A 497 -17.45 11.42 -3.33
C SER A 497 -16.36 12.45 -3.03
N PHE A 498 -16.32 12.95 -1.78
CA PHE A 498 -15.32 13.90 -1.33
C PHE A 498 -13.90 13.31 -1.37
N MET A 499 -13.74 12.04 -0.99
CA MET A 499 -12.45 11.36 -1.05
C MET A 499 -11.95 11.23 -2.50
N LEU A 500 -12.80 10.81 -3.44
CA LEU A 500 -12.45 10.72 -4.86
C LEU A 500 -12.11 12.10 -5.44
N LYS A 501 -12.87 13.14 -5.10
CA LYS A 501 -12.55 14.53 -5.47
C LYS A 501 -11.16 14.94 -5.00
N LYS A 502 -10.83 14.66 -3.74
CA LYS A 502 -9.51 14.97 -3.17
C LYS A 502 -8.40 14.20 -3.88
N LEU A 503 -8.62 12.92 -4.20
CA LEU A 503 -7.68 12.13 -4.98
C LEU A 503 -7.44 12.76 -6.36
N LEU A 504 -8.51 13.05 -7.11
CA LEU A 504 -8.41 13.68 -8.43
C LEU A 504 -7.68 15.03 -8.39
N ASN A 505 -7.98 15.87 -7.38
CA ASN A 505 -7.28 17.14 -7.17
C ASN A 505 -5.77 16.95 -6.94
N ASN A 506 -5.37 15.93 -6.17
CA ASN A 506 -3.95 15.62 -5.94
C ASN A 506 -3.22 15.20 -7.23
N TYR A 507 -3.96 14.74 -8.25
CA TYR A 507 -3.46 14.39 -9.57
C TYR A 507 -3.80 15.45 -10.64
N GLY A 508 -4.05 16.70 -10.22
CA GLY A 508 -4.25 17.84 -11.12
C GLY A 508 -5.60 17.90 -11.82
N ARG A 509 -6.58 17.07 -11.42
CA ARG A 509 -7.93 17.07 -11.99
C ARG A 509 -8.90 17.79 -11.05
N GLN A 510 -9.14 19.07 -11.33
CA GLN A 510 -10.04 19.94 -10.57
C GLN A 510 -11.36 20.16 -11.31
N TYR A 511 -12.46 20.33 -10.56
CA TYR A 511 -13.80 20.45 -11.13
C TYR A 511 -14.56 21.64 -10.54
N LYS A 512 -15.33 22.32 -11.40
CA LYS A 512 -16.33 23.30 -11.01
C LYS A 512 -17.71 22.67 -11.19
N ILE A 513 -18.53 22.75 -10.16
CA ILE A 513 -19.92 22.33 -10.20
C ILE A 513 -20.73 23.57 -10.58
N GLN A 514 -21.38 23.55 -11.74
CA GLN A 514 -22.35 24.58 -12.10
C GLN A 514 -23.72 24.13 -11.60
N ASP A 515 -24.27 24.86 -10.63
CA ASP A 515 -25.56 24.58 -10.00
C ASP A 515 -26.68 25.33 -10.73
N PRO A 516 -27.66 24.65 -11.35
CA PRO A 516 -28.83 25.32 -11.90
C PRO A 516 -29.77 25.67 -10.74
N GLY A 517 -29.62 26.91 -10.24
CA GLY A 517 -30.49 27.51 -9.23
C GLY A 517 -31.99 27.46 -9.58
N GLU A 518 -32.81 27.70 -8.55
CA GLU A 518 -34.28 27.74 -8.51
C GLU A 518 -35.02 26.38 -8.48
N VAL A 519 -34.63 25.37 -9.26
CA VAL A 519 -35.32 24.06 -9.27
C VAL A 519 -35.10 23.29 -7.96
N GLN A 520 -33.91 23.39 -7.36
CA GLN A 520 -33.55 22.71 -6.11
C GLN A 520 -34.31 23.25 -4.89
N ALA A 521 -34.66 24.54 -4.88
CA ALA A 521 -35.43 25.17 -3.80
C ALA A 521 -36.89 24.68 -3.78
N LEU A 522 -37.51 24.56 -4.96
CA LEU A 522 -38.86 24.03 -5.11
C LEU A 522 -38.92 22.53 -4.76
N LEU A 523 -37.93 21.74 -5.20
CA LEU A 523 -37.83 20.31 -4.89
C LEU A 523 -37.53 20.04 -3.42
N SER A 524 -36.72 20.87 -2.76
CA SER A 524 -36.48 20.77 -1.31
C SER A 524 -37.76 20.99 -0.50
N SER A 525 -38.63 21.91 -0.94
CA SER A 525 -39.96 22.12 -0.34
C SER A 525 -40.88 20.91 -0.52
N VAL A 526 -40.91 20.31 -1.71
CA VAL A 526 -41.69 19.09 -1.99
C VAL A 526 -41.15 17.89 -1.19
N LEU A 527 -39.83 17.73 -1.12
CA LEU A 527 -39.15 16.68 -0.35
C LEU A 527 -39.43 16.82 1.15
N HIS A 528 -39.35 18.04 1.68
CA HIS A 528 -39.67 18.32 3.08
C HIS A 528 -41.13 17.99 3.39
N THR A 529 -42.05 18.32 2.48
CA THR A 529 -43.48 18.02 2.62
C THR A 529 -43.74 16.51 2.59
N ALA A 530 -43.16 15.79 1.62
CA ALA A 530 -43.32 14.35 1.48
C ALA A 530 -42.69 13.56 2.65
N LEU A 531 -41.47 13.94 3.07
CA LEU A 531 -40.79 13.33 4.22
C LEU A 531 -41.48 13.65 5.55
N SER A 532 -42.06 14.85 5.70
CA SER A 532 -42.84 15.21 6.89
C SER A 532 -44.13 14.40 6.95
N LEU A 533 -44.84 14.24 5.83
CA LEU A 533 -46.01 13.35 5.74
C LEU A 533 -45.65 11.90 6.06
N LEU A 534 -44.54 11.38 5.53
CA LEU A 534 -44.08 10.02 5.81
C LEU A 534 -43.68 9.84 7.28
N LYS A 535 -42.99 10.81 7.86
CA LYS A 535 -42.56 10.82 9.27
C LYS A 535 -43.75 10.85 10.21
N GLU A 536 -44.78 11.66 9.92
CA GLU A 536 -46.03 11.67 10.69
C GLU A 536 -46.77 10.33 10.56
N LEU A 537 -46.81 9.73 9.37
CA LEU A 537 -47.42 8.41 9.16
C LEU A 537 -46.71 7.31 9.95
N ILE A 538 -45.37 7.31 9.96
CA ILE A 538 -44.54 6.36 10.73
C ILE A 538 -44.69 6.60 12.23
N SER A 539 -44.73 7.86 12.68
CA SER A 539 -44.91 8.20 14.09
C SER A 539 -46.31 7.81 14.57
N PHE A 540 -47.32 7.97 13.73
CA PHE A 540 -48.68 7.54 13.97
C PHE A 540 -48.77 6.00 14.06
N VAL A 541 -48.21 5.25 13.10
CA VAL A 541 -48.17 3.77 13.12
C VAL A 541 -47.35 3.23 14.30
N GLY A 542 -46.23 3.86 14.64
CA GLY A 542 -45.38 3.48 15.79
C GLY A 542 -46.06 3.71 17.15
N ASN A 543 -46.92 4.73 17.25
CA ASN A 543 -47.73 5.00 18.44
C ASN A 543 -49.01 4.15 18.53
N LEU A 544 -49.38 3.41 17.48
CA LEU A 544 -50.63 2.63 17.37
C LEU A 544 -50.51 1.15 17.77
N GLY A 545 -49.42 0.74 18.41
CA GLY A 545 -49.27 -0.61 18.97
C GLY A 545 -50.38 -1.06 19.95
N TYR A 546 -51.31 -0.17 20.30
CA TYR A 546 -52.43 -0.42 21.22
C TYR A 546 -53.84 -0.26 20.61
N ILE A 547 -54.00 0.19 19.36
CA ILE A 547 -55.33 0.40 18.77
C ILE A 547 -55.55 -0.64 17.66
N GLY A 548 -56.55 -1.50 17.85
CA GLY A 548 -56.80 -2.70 17.05
C GLY A 548 -56.95 -2.47 15.53
N GLY A 549 -56.85 -3.57 14.77
CA GLY A 549 -56.70 -3.60 13.30
C GLY A 549 -57.70 -2.79 12.46
N GLY A 550 -58.84 -2.36 13.02
CA GLY A 550 -59.78 -1.45 12.36
C GLY A 550 -59.21 -0.04 12.08
N ALA A 551 -58.38 0.50 12.98
CA ALA A 551 -57.75 1.81 12.79
C ALA A 551 -56.64 1.75 11.72
N LEU A 552 -55.84 0.68 11.73
CA LEU A 552 -54.81 0.42 10.71
C LEU A 552 -55.42 0.24 9.32
N PHE A 553 -56.56 -0.46 9.23
CA PHE A 553 -57.29 -0.59 7.98
C PHE A 553 -57.76 0.76 7.44
N ALA A 554 -58.38 1.60 8.28
CA ALA A 554 -58.89 2.91 7.86
C ALA A 554 -57.76 3.85 7.37
N VAL A 555 -56.64 3.87 8.08
CA VAL A 555 -55.48 4.73 7.77
C VAL A 555 -54.73 4.21 6.55
N GLY A 556 -54.53 2.90 6.46
CA GLY A 556 -53.95 2.27 5.29
C GLY A 556 -54.80 2.51 4.04
N HIS A 557 -56.13 2.35 4.17
CA HIS A 557 -57.06 2.63 3.07
C HIS A 557 -57.04 4.09 2.64
N ALA A 558 -57.05 5.06 3.58
CA ALA A 558 -56.99 6.47 3.26
C ALA A 558 -55.69 6.84 2.54
N THR A 559 -54.55 6.36 3.06
CA THR A 559 -53.23 6.61 2.45
C THR A 559 -53.14 5.99 1.06
N GLN A 560 -53.66 4.77 0.90
CA GLN A 560 -53.71 4.07 -0.38
C GLN A 560 -54.54 4.85 -1.41
N GLU A 561 -55.72 5.29 -1.00
CA GLU A 561 -56.67 6.01 -1.85
C GLU A 561 -56.16 7.40 -2.26
N ILE A 562 -55.44 8.09 -1.38
CA ILE A 562 -54.77 9.36 -1.71
C ILE A 562 -53.71 9.13 -2.80
N GLY A 563 -52.85 8.13 -2.65
CA GLY A 563 -51.84 7.79 -3.66
C GLY A 563 -52.47 7.46 -5.01
N ARG A 564 -53.51 6.61 -5.00
CA ARG A 564 -54.27 6.22 -6.20
C ARG A 564 -54.90 7.44 -6.90
N ARG A 565 -55.56 8.33 -6.16
CA ARG A 565 -56.19 9.54 -6.73
C ARG A 565 -55.18 10.52 -7.30
N ILE A 566 -54.03 10.69 -6.66
CA ILE A 566 -52.95 11.53 -7.19
C ILE A 566 -52.46 10.94 -8.53
N ASN A 567 -52.28 9.63 -8.62
CA ASN A 567 -51.91 8.96 -9.87
C ASN A 567 -52.99 9.09 -10.96
N ASP A 568 -54.27 8.92 -10.62
CA ASP A 568 -55.40 9.06 -11.54
C ASP A 568 -55.53 10.51 -12.06
N MET A 569 -55.32 11.51 -11.20
CA MET A 569 -55.35 12.93 -11.58
C MET A 569 -54.18 13.34 -12.48
N LEU A 570 -53.04 12.66 -12.39
CA LEU A 570 -51.87 12.96 -13.23
C LEU A 570 -52.07 12.55 -14.72
N GLY A 571 -52.99 11.61 -14.97
CA GLY A 571 -53.43 11.14 -16.29
C GLY A 571 -52.35 10.39 -17.11
N PRO A 572 -52.71 9.74 -18.23
CA PRO A 572 -51.73 9.11 -19.11
C PRO A 572 -51.05 10.11 -20.08
N ILE A 573 -49.73 9.95 -20.20
CA ILE A 573 -48.81 10.29 -21.32
C ILE A 573 -48.14 11.70 -21.33
N GLY A 574 -46.79 11.67 -21.43
CA GLY A 574 -45.86 12.78 -21.68
C GLY A 574 -44.71 12.86 -20.66
N TYR A 575 -43.43 12.78 -21.09
CA TYR A 575 -42.28 12.80 -20.17
C TYR A 575 -42.10 14.18 -19.52
N ASN A 576 -42.64 14.36 -18.32
CA ASN A 576 -42.42 15.54 -17.47
C ASN A 576 -41.74 15.10 -16.15
N PRO A 577 -40.55 15.61 -15.84
CA PRO A 577 -39.78 15.21 -14.67
C PRO A 577 -40.49 15.49 -13.34
N LEU A 578 -41.25 16.58 -13.24
CA LEU A 578 -42.05 16.90 -12.05
C LEU A 578 -43.21 15.90 -11.89
N LYS A 579 -43.88 15.53 -12.99
CA LYS A 579 -44.92 14.49 -12.94
C LYS A 579 -44.36 13.14 -12.52
N ALA A 580 -43.14 12.79 -12.95
CA ALA A 580 -42.49 11.54 -12.56
C ALA A 580 -42.21 11.47 -11.05
N VAL A 581 -41.76 12.58 -10.44
CA VAL A 581 -41.54 12.67 -8.99
C VAL A 581 -42.87 12.57 -8.23
N VAL A 582 -43.88 13.34 -8.62
CA VAL A 582 -45.20 13.32 -7.96
C VAL A 582 -45.85 11.94 -8.09
N SER A 583 -45.71 11.28 -9.23
CA SER A 583 -46.22 9.91 -9.43
C SER A 583 -45.45 8.88 -8.60
N ALA A 584 -44.11 8.98 -8.51
CA ALA A 584 -43.32 8.09 -7.65
C ALA A 584 -43.70 8.23 -6.16
N THR A 585 -43.94 9.47 -5.69
CA THR A 585 -44.45 9.71 -4.34
C THR A 585 -45.85 9.13 -4.16
N ALA A 586 -46.74 9.31 -5.14
CA ALA A 586 -48.09 8.78 -5.11
C ALA A 586 -48.13 7.24 -5.07
N TYR A 587 -47.34 6.54 -5.89
CA TYR A 587 -47.20 5.08 -5.83
C TYR A 587 -46.61 4.59 -4.51
N THR A 588 -45.67 5.34 -3.93
CA THR A 588 -45.10 5.00 -2.63
C THR A 588 -46.16 5.10 -1.52
N MET A 589 -46.96 6.17 -1.53
CA MET A 589 -48.10 6.31 -0.62
C MET A 589 -49.14 5.20 -0.82
N GLU A 590 -49.41 4.84 -2.08
CA GLU A 590 -50.32 3.76 -2.43
C GLU A 590 -49.86 2.42 -1.83
N GLY A 591 -48.59 2.06 -2.03
CA GLY A 591 -48.03 0.81 -1.52
C GLY A 591 -47.86 0.78 0.00
N ILE A 592 -47.48 1.89 0.64
CA ILE A 592 -47.45 2.00 2.11
C ILE A 592 -48.87 1.86 2.68
N GLY A 593 -49.84 2.54 2.09
CA GLY A 593 -51.24 2.41 2.48
C GLY A 593 -51.74 0.98 2.38
N PHE A 594 -51.41 0.29 1.28
CA PHE A 594 -51.72 -1.14 1.10
C PHE A 594 -51.04 -2.02 2.16
N ALA A 595 -49.75 -1.82 2.46
CA ALA A 595 -49.02 -2.60 3.43
C ALA A 595 -49.57 -2.42 4.87
N VAL A 596 -49.89 -1.18 5.24
CA VAL A 596 -50.50 -0.83 6.54
C VAL A 596 -51.92 -1.40 6.63
N LYS A 597 -52.73 -1.27 5.59
CA LYS A 597 -54.11 -1.79 5.51
C LYS A 597 -54.17 -3.31 5.73
N ASN A 598 -53.19 -4.04 5.20
CA ASN A 598 -53.13 -5.50 5.28
C ASN A 598 -52.30 -6.01 6.47
N SER A 599 -51.86 -5.14 7.38
CA SER A 599 -51.10 -5.50 8.59
C SER A 599 -49.87 -6.37 8.31
N LEU A 600 -49.14 -6.11 7.22
CA LEU A 600 -47.85 -6.75 6.97
C LEU A 600 -46.90 -6.32 8.11
N GLY A 601 -46.25 -7.26 8.79
CA GLY A 601 -45.43 -6.98 9.97
C GLY A 601 -44.39 -5.87 9.77
N LEU A 602 -43.82 -5.35 10.87
CA LEU A 602 -42.93 -4.18 10.88
C LEU A 602 -41.73 -4.29 9.92
N LYS A 603 -41.20 -5.49 9.68
CA LYS A 603 -40.05 -5.71 8.81
C LYS A 603 -40.37 -5.51 7.31
N PRO A 604 -41.38 -6.19 6.72
CA PRO A 604 -41.86 -5.89 5.37
C PRO A 604 -42.22 -4.42 5.16
N LEU A 605 -42.87 -3.79 6.14
CA LEU A 605 -43.23 -2.36 6.08
C LEU A 605 -41.99 -1.46 6.01
N THR A 606 -40.96 -1.76 6.80
CA THR A 606 -39.69 -1.02 6.79
C THR A 606 -38.94 -1.19 5.46
N GLU A 607 -38.91 -2.40 4.92
CA GLU A 607 -38.28 -2.68 3.61
C GLU A 607 -39.01 -1.96 2.47
N PHE A 608 -40.35 -1.92 2.51
CA PHE A 608 -41.17 -1.22 1.53
C PHE A 608 -41.01 0.30 1.61
N ILE A 609 -40.92 0.86 2.82
CA ILE A 609 -40.64 2.29 3.04
C ILE A 609 -39.25 2.66 2.49
N ILE A 610 -38.22 1.85 2.77
CA ILE A 610 -36.86 2.07 2.24
C ILE A 610 -36.87 2.00 0.70
N SER A 611 -37.58 1.04 0.12
CA SER A 611 -37.73 0.91 -1.33
C SER A 611 -38.42 2.12 -1.96
N GLY A 612 -39.52 2.60 -1.37
CA GLY A 612 -40.24 3.79 -1.83
C GLY A 612 -39.41 5.07 -1.73
N LEU A 613 -38.68 5.25 -0.64
CA LEU A 613 -37.75 6.38 -0.48
C LEU A 613 -36.63 6.37 -1.53
N ASN A 614 -36.09 5.18 -1.86
CA ASN A 614 -35.12 5.03 -2.93
C ASN A 614 -35.74 5.33 -4.30
N GLY A 615 -36.97 4.88 -4.56
CA GLY A 615 -37.70 5.17 -5.81
C GLY A 615 -38.00 6.65 -6.02
N ILE A 616 -38.41 7.36 -4.96
CA ILE A 616 -38.59 8.83 -4.99
C ILE A 616 -37.25 9.51 -5.25
N ARG A 617 -36.17 9.09 -4.57
CA ARG A 617 -34.82 9.62 -4.77
C ARG A 617 -34.36 9.45 -6.22
N ASP A 618 -34.54 8.27 -6.81
CA ASP A 618 -34.08 7.96 -8.16
C ASP A 618 -34.90 8.71 -9.23
N ALA A 619 -36.22 8.83 -9.05
CA ALA A 619 -37.08 9.65 -9.91
C ALA A 619 -36.72 11.15 -9.81
N MET A 620 -36.38 11.64 -8.62
CA MET A 620 -35.89 13.01 -8.40
C MET A 620 -34.54 13.24 -9.06
N ASN A 621 -33.59 12.31 -8.92
CA ASN A 621 -32.30 12.41 -9.60
C ASN A 621 -32.49 12.50 -11.12
N LYS A 622 -33.38 11.69 -11.69
CA LYS A 622 -33.72 11.75 -13.11
C LYS A 622 -34.40 13.06 -13.54
N ALA A 623 -35.05 13.75 -12.61
CA ALA A 623 -35.81 14.99 -12.82
C ALA A 623 -35.00 16.28 -12.61
N THR A 624 -33.92 16.23 -11.83
CA THR A 624 -33.24 17.42 -11.29
C THR A 624 -31.88 17.71 -11.94
N LEU A 625 -31.26 16.73 -12.61
CA LEU A 625 -29.82 16.78 -12.87
C LEU A 625 -29.47 17.17 -14.31
N ASN A 626 -29.53 18.47 -14.59
CA ASN A 626 -28.57 19.09 -15.54
C ASN A 626 -27.39 19.69 -14.77
N ILE A 627 -26.84 18.96 -13.78
CA ILE A 627 -25.57 19.36 -13.14
C ILE A 627 -24.45 19.12 -14.16
N THR A 628 -23.96 20.21 -14.75
CA THR A 628 -22.78 20.16 -15.60
C THR A 628 -21.54 20.22 -14.71
N ILE A 629 -20.78 19.13 -14.70
CA ILE A 629 -19.50 19.03 -14.00
C ILE A 629 -18.39 19.24 -15.01
N GLU A 630 -17.82 20.43 -15.03
CA GLU A 630 -16.75 20.79 -15.96
C GLU A 630 -15.40 20.69 -15.26
N ARG A 631 -14.43 20.07 -15.96
CA ARG A 631 -13.03 20.12 -15.51
C ARG A 631 -12.54 21.55 -15.68
N ILE A 632 -11.91 22.09 -14.64
CA ILE A 632 -11.22 23.38 -14.73
C ILE A 632 -9.94 23.14 -15.54
N HIS A 633 -9.95 23.49 -16.82
CA HIS A 633 -8.73 23.55 -17.61
C HIS A 633 -7.94 24.78 -17.15
N SER A 634 -6.86 24.58 -16.41
CA SER A 634 -5.96 25.66 -16.04
C SER A 634 -5.26 26.19 -17.31
N VAL A 635 -5.68 27.35 -17.79
CA VAL A 635 -4.90 28.15 -18.74
C VAL A 635 -3.68 28.70 -17.99
N LYS A 636 -2.58 27.93 -17.97
CA LYS A 636 -1.16 28.37 -17.89
C LYS A 636 -0.24 27.22 -17.42
N SER A 637 0.37 26.53 -18.39
CA SER A 637 1.83 26.34 -18.48
C SER A 637 2.24 25.65 -19.81
N ASP A 638 1.72 26.11 -20.95
CA ASP A 638 2.21 25.68 -22.28
C ASP A 638 3.47 26.44 -22.74
N SER A 639 4.24 27.01 -21.81
CA SER A 639 5.56 27.58 -22.10
C SER A 639 6.74 26.77 -21.56
N GLN A 640 6.53 25.49 -21.23
CA GLN A 640 7.61 24.53 -20.95
C GLN A 640 7.45 23.15 -21.62
N ASN A 641 6.51 22.99 -22.57
CA ASN A 641 6.38 21.80 -23.41
C ASN A 641 6.92 22.01 -24.84
N GLY A 642 7.99 22.78 -24.98
CA GLY A 642 8.80 22.77 -26.19
C GLY A 642 9.80 21.62 -26.14
N LEU A 643 9.33 20.38 -26.25
CA LEU A 643 10.09 19.17 -26.66
C LEU A 643 9.13 17.95 -26.77
N ASN A 644 7.99 18.12 -27.44
CA ASN A 644 7.27 16.97 -28.01
C ASN A 644 7.93 16.61 -29.35
N GLY A 645 9.11 16.00 -29.27
CA GLY A 645 9.72 15.33 -30.42
C GLY A 645 8.88 14.11 -30.76
N THR A 646 8.22 14.14 -31.93
CA THR A 646 7.56 12.97 -32.52
C THR A 646 8.49 11.75 -32.50
N SER A 647 7.92 10.54 -32.46
CA SER A 647 8.64 9.24 -32.42
C SER A 647 9.87 9.16 -33.37
N ASN A 648 9.84 9.85 -34.50
CA ASN A 648 10.95 9.95 -35.46
C ASN A 648 12.18 10.73 -34.95
N GLU A 649 12.02 11.70 -34.04
CA GLU A 649 13.15 12.47 -33.48
C GLU A 649 13.86 11.71 -32.35
N ILE A 650 13.12 10.97 -31.53
CA ILE A 650 13.68 10.09 -30.51
C ILE A 650 14.44 8.93 -31.17
N GLU A 651 13.94 8.39 -32.28
CA GLU A 651 14.63 7.38 -33.08
C GLU A 651 15.89 7.93 -33.76
N LYS A 652 15.84 9.18 -34.27
CA LYS A 652 17.04 9.88 -34.79
C LYS A 652 18.08 10.17 -33.71
N LEU A 653 17.66 10.56 -32.50
CA LEU A 653 18.57 10.79 -31.37
C LEU A 653 19.18 9.48 -30.84
N SER A 654 18.40 8.40 -30.81
CA SER A 654 18.88 7.06 -30.46
C SER A 654 19.92 6.56 -31.47
N ASN A 655 19.67 6.74 -32.78
CA ASN A 655 20.60 6.37 -33.84
C ASN A 655 21.87 7.23 -33.81
N LYS A 656 21.77 8.55 -33.60
CA LYS A 656 22.96 9.42 -33.38
C LYS A 656 23.80 8.99 -32.18
N THR A 657 23.16 8.54 -31.10
CA THR A 657 23.86 8.10 -29.88
C THR A 657 24.54 6.75 -30.08
N LYS A 658 23.94 5.84 -30.87
CA LYS A 658 24.56 4.58 -31.29
C LYS A 658 25.76 4.81 -32.21
N ASP A 659 25.63 5.72 -33.18
CA ASP A 659 26.72 6.06 -34.10
C ASP A 659 27.90 6.73 -33.37
N ALA A 660 27.62 7.62 -32.41
CA ALA A 660 28.66 8.23 -31.57
C ALA A 660 29.38 7.21 -30.67
N ARG A 661 28.66 6.22 -30.13
CA ARG A 661 29.27 5.12 -29.35
C ARG A 661 30.12 4.20 -30.21
N ARG A 662 29.67 3.91 -31.44
CA ARG A 662 30.42 3.12 -32.41
C ARG A 662 31.70 3.85 -32.84
N ALA A 663 31.61 5.15 -33.13
CA ALA A 663 32.78 5.97 -33.46
C ALA A 663 33.81 6.02 -32.30
N MET A 664 33.37 6.15 -31.05
CA MET A 664 34.27 6.10 -29.88
C MET A 664 34.89 4.72 -29.65
N GLN A 665 34.18 3.63 -29.93
CA GLN A 665 34.73 2.28 -29.86
C GLN A 665 35.75 2.02 -30.97
N GLU A 666 35.49 2.49 -32.19
CA GLU A 666 36.42 2.43 -33.31
C GLU A 666 37.67 3.30 -33.03
N GLN A 667 37.53 4.47 -32.41
CA GLN A 667 38.66 5.30 -31.96
C GLN A 667 39.50 4.61 -30.87
N ARG A 668 38.87 3.94 -29.91
CA ARG A 668 39.58 3.17 -28.86
C ARG A 668 40.29 1.93 -29.42
N ALA A 669 39.70 1.26 -30.41
CA ALA A 669 40.35 0.16 -31.10
C ALA A 669 41.56 0.63 -31.93
N ALA A 670 41.47 1.80 -32.56
CA ALA A 670 42.59 2.41 -33.27
C ALA A 670 43.74 2.86 -32.34
N PHE A 671 43.44 3.30 -31.12
CA PHE A 671 44.46 3.62 -30.11
C PHE A 671 45.18 2.39 -29.57
N HIS A 672 44.51 1.24 -29.44
CA HIS A 672 45.15 0.01 -28.96
C HIS A 672 45.93 -0.77 -30.03
N CYS A 673 45.78 -0.45 -31.32
CA CYS A 673 46.58 -1.08 -32.38
C CYS A 673 47.91 -0.37 -32.69
N ASN A 674 48.19 0.79 -32.09
CA ASN A 674 49.42 1.56 -32.35
C ASN A 674 50.48 1.45 -31.23
N GLU A 675 50.25 0.69 -30.16
CA GLU A 675 51.22 0.53 -29.05
C GLU A 675 52.07 -0.76 -29.12
N ASP A 676 51.85 -1.65 -30.12
CA ASP A 676 52.60 -2.91 -30.25
C ASP A 676 53.64 -2.92 -31.40
N GLN A 677 54.01 -1.75 -31.94
CA GLN A 677 55.09 -1.62 -32.93
C GLN A 677 55.95 -0.40 -32.65
N ASP A 678 56.84 -0.50 -31.65
CA ASP A 678 58.19 0.08 -31.70
C ASP A 678 58.92 -0.24 -30.39
N ASP A 679 59.50 -1.44 -30.31
CA ASP A 679 60.58 -1.73 -29.35
C ASP A 679 61.56 -2.68 -30.01
N ASN A 680 62.48 -2.11 -30.80
CA ASN A 680 63.75 -2.75 -31.10
C ASN A 680 64.82 -1.72 -31.46
N ALA A 681 65.91 -1.77 -30.68
CA ALA A 681 67.24 -1.25 -30.95
C ALA A 681 67.44 0.28 -30.82
N LEU A 682 68.17 0.72 -29.78
CA LEU A 682 69.60 1.01 -29.91
C LEU A 682 70.21 1.50 -28.61
N SER A 683 71.51 1.25 -28.56
CA SER A 683 72.47 1.34 -27.46
C SER A 683 73.03 2.74 -27.21
N HIS A 684 73.68 2.83 -26.03
CA HIS A 684 74.89 3.60 -25.72
C HIS A 684 74.81 5.07 -25.24
N GLU A 685 75.49 5.24 -24.10
CA GLU A 685 76.37 6.33 -23.67
C GLU A 685 75.82 7.59 -22.97
N ASP A 686 76.19 7.67 -21.68
CA ASP A 686 76.85 8.79 -21.00
C ASP A 686 76.76 10.19 -21.61
N ASN A 687 76.19 11.14 -20.86
CA ASN A 687 77.01 12.08 -20.07
C ASN A 687 76.19 13.19 -19.41
N SER A 688 76.59 13.45 -18.16
CA SER A 688 76.78 14.77 -17.55
C SER A 688 75.60 15.71 -17.29
N ASN A 689 75.52 16.06 -16.00
CA ASN A 689 75.55 17.42 -15.46
C ASN A 689 74.26 18.26 -15.32
N PHE A 690 74.15 18.73 -14.07
CA PHE A 690 73.80 20.09 -13.64
C PHE A 690 72.34 20.45 -13.32
N GLN A 691 72.02 20.30 -12.04
CA GLN A 691 71.76 21.37 -11.05
C GLN A 691 70.78 22.54 -11.35
N ILE A 692 69.82 22.64 -10.43
CA ILE A 692 69.34 23.81 -9.65
C ILE A 692 67.92 24.34 -9.92
N SER A 693 67.25 24.52 -8.77
CA SER A 693 66.01 25.23 -8.35
C SER A 693 64.67 24.58 -8.68
#